data_AF-A0A017T603-F1
#
_entry.id   AF-A0A017T603-F1
#
_cell.length_a   1.000
_cell.length_b   1.000
_cell.length_c   1.000
_cell.angle_alpha   90.00
_cell.angle_beta   90.00
_cell.angle_gamma   90.00
#
_symmetry.space_group_name_H-M   'P 1'
#
loop_
_entity.id
_entity.type
_entity.pdbx_description
1 polymer ?
#
loop_
_entity_poly.entity_id
_entity_poly.type
_entity_poly.pdbx_seq_one_letter_code
_entity_poly.pdbx_strand_id
1 'polypeptide(L)'
;MSLEGKFVGIDGSAAPEADPGLRARSHRMIRMLARNIFAAGGGIVTLVNGDPRVDEGDPDSALIFIWTLLAEVDAYKDRPGDRLLARVVGSPKTLLERIPAHQRDLWNRLVDSGRVRMTLVEDEAHFGGNLREQQCTLADALVVVGGGKGVSHLAHRHMSLGHPVIPLDAQIGGMSHDGAGAAGLNKEALVNPGRFTPIASEQFRLELSRLSFHLGEPLSVDEMAGRLARLLAKVLEPPPLTAALTAAQTISVTQGSTGPQSTEVTLTVRNVGSGPVDWPQIERVCREQMTLGGGPWRTSEEQARFALTREQAERLLDGAHEGLLDPCAGQGNAAVLEVHFGSERVYEVCPALTVTGATSRDVGCARIRRALAQTSVLMVTVTETERDALLAQMVPAGRAKEVLRGSVSEASKVTFRVGQLGRYRVAHVETTMGSAARRGALLTVKNAFDELKPKAVIAVGIAFGMKKKKQRLGDVLVAETMAPYELAKVESGGSIQRGQQLPCGIRLSERFAARIDDWKLERWGVPVGVHQGLVLCGEKVINHDKFRDELAASYPTAIGGEMEGAGVYAVAQNEGVEAILVKGICDWADGHKNDASQPFAAHAAVSLVEHVLGKPDVLGVLGIKECAPSRNGRTR
;
A
#
# COMPACT_ATOMS: atom_id res chain seq x y z
N MET A 1 0.45 -29.78 -12.31
CA MET A 1 1.39 -28.78 -11.78
C MET A 1 1.77 -27.87 -12.93
N SER A 2 1.44 -26.59 -12.85
CA SER A 2 1.75 -25.61 -13.88
C SER A 2 2.36 -24.37 -13.22
N LEU A 3 3.39 -23.84 -13.87
CA LEU A 3 3.96 -22.51 -13.65
C LEU A 3 3.75 -21.65 -14.92
N GLU A 4 2.82 -22.02 -15.79
CA GLU A 4 2.56 -21.34 -17.06
C GLU A 4 2.26 -19.85 -16.84
N GLY A 5 3.00 -19.00 -17.57
CA GLY A 5 2.94 -17.55 -17.44
C GLY A 5 3.65 -16.95 -16.21
N LYS A 6 4.10 -17.76 -15.25
CA LYS A 6 4.78 -17.32 -14.02
C LYS A 6 6.29 -17.18 -14.20
N PHE A 7 6.86 -16.16 -13.58
CA PHE A 7 8.29 -15.84 -13.62
C PHE A 7 8.88 -15.81 -12.21
N VAL A 8 9.84 -16.69 -11.93
CA VAL A 8 10.44 -16.84 -10.60
C VAL A 8 11.79 -16.13 -10.53
N GLY A 9 11.92 -15.16 -9.62
CA GLY A 9 13.19 -14.53 -9.29
C GLY A 9 14.12 -15.52 -8.61
N ILE A 10 15.38 -15.58 -9.03
CA ILE A 10 16.43 -16.35 -8.35
C ILE A 10 17.64 -15.43 -8.14
N ASP A 11 17.97 -15.12 -6.89
CA ASP A 11 19.12 -14.29 -6.50
C ASP A 11 19.89 -14.95 -5.34
N GLY A 12 21.17 -14.61 -5.20
CA GLY A 12 22.07 -15.22 -4.24
C GLY A 12 23.53 -14.90 -4.55
N SER A 13 24.36 -15.02 -3.52
CA SER A 13 25.80 -15.03 -3.68
C SER A 13 26.46 -15.97 -2.68
N ALA A 14 27.73 -16.30 -2.90
CA ALA A 14 28.58 -17.02 -1.96
C ALA A 14 29.70 -16.10 -1.46
N ALA A 15 30.20 -16.38 -0.26
CA ALA A 15 31.50 -15.93 0.19
C ALA A 15 32.61 -16.60 -0.65
N PRO A 16 33.73 -15.91 -0.95
CA PRO A 16 34.90 -16.53 -1.57
C PRO A 16 35.37 -17.80 -0.86
N GLU A 17 35.45 -17.73 0.47
CA GLU A 17 35.85 -18.79 1.39
C GLU A 17 34.74 -19.79 1.75
N ALA A 18 33.56 -19.70 1.12
CA ALA A 18 32.51 -20.70 1.28
C ALA A 18 33.00 -22.10 0.87
N ASP A 19 32.50 -23.14 1.55
CA ASP A 19 32.83 -24.53 1.24
C ASP A 19 32.61 -24.81 -0.27
N PRO A 20 33.65 -25.22 -1.02
CA PRO A 20 33.55 -25.44 -2.45
C PRO A 20 32.51 -26.51 -2.82
N GLY A 21 32.37 -27.57 -2.00
CA GLY A 21 31.40 -28.63 -2.21
C GLY A 21 29.95 -28.13 -2.11
N LEU A 22 29.68 -27.31 -1.10
CA LEU A 22 28.38 -26.69 -0.84
C LEU A 22 28.05 -25.62 -1.88
N ARG A 23 29.01 -24.78 -2.27
CA ARG A 23 28.86 -23.79 -3.37
C ARG A 23 28.52 -24.49 -4.69
N ALA A 24 29.26 -25.54 -5.04
CA ALA A 24 29.00 -26.33 -6.23
C ALA A 24 27.65 -27.08 -6.15
N ARG A 25 27.26 -27.58 -4.97
CA ARG A 25 25.92 -28.15 -4.73
C ARG A 25 24.81 -27.12 -4.92
N SER A 26 25.01 -25.88 -4.50
CA SER A 26 24.07 -24.77 -4.72
C SER A 26 23.91 -24.42 -6.20
N HIS A 27 25.01 -24.36 -6.97
CA HIS A 27 24.95 -24.19 -8.44
C HIS A 27 24.17 -25.32 -9.12
N ARG A 28 24.47 -26.58 -8.80
CA ARG A 28 23.73 -27.73 -9.34
C ARG A 28 22.24 -27.69 -8.98
N MET A 29 21.89 -27.29 -7.77
CA MET A 29 20.50 -27.12 -7.34
C MET A 29 19.78 -26.03 -8.14
N ILE A 30 20.41 -24.88 -8.38
CA ILE A 30 19.84 -23.81 -9.21
C ILE A 30 19.63 -24.27 -10.66
N ARG A 31 20.57 -25.04 -11.23
CA ARG A 31 20.41 -25.61 -12.59
C ARG A 31 19.18 -26.52 -12.67
N MET A 32 19.04 -27.46 -11.73
CA MET A 32 17.88 -28.37 -11.73
C MET A 32 16.57 -27.63 -11.44
N LEU A 33 16.60 -26.61 -10.58
CA LEU A 33 15.44 -25.75 -10.30
C LEU A 33 14.98 -25.00 -11.56
N ALA A 34 15.91 -24.37 -12.30
CA ALA A 34 15.59 -23.67 -13.54
C ALA A 34 14.97 -24.62 -14.57
N ARG A 35 15.56 -25.80 -14.80
CA ARG A 35 14.99 -26.84 -15.68
C ARG A 35 13.58 -27.27 -15.26
N ASN A 36 13.34 -27.44 -13.96
CA ASN A 36 12.03 -27.82 -13.44
C ASN A 36 10.99 -26.70 -13.61
N ILE A 37 11.38 -25.43 -13.44
CA ILE A 37 10.52 -24.27 -13.72
C ILE A 37 10.15 -24.21 -15.20
N PHE A 38 11.14 -24.34 -16.10
CA PHE A 38 10.90 -24.34 -17.54
C PHE A 38 10.02 -25.51 -17.99
N ALA A 39 10.23 -26.71 -17.43
CA ALA A 39 9.42 -27.89 -17.70
C ALA A 39 7.98 -27.79 -17.16
N ALA A 40 7.75 -27.03 -16.09
CA ALA A 40 6.43 -26.74 -15.56
C ALA A 40 5.69 -25.62 -16.30
N GLY A 41 6.29 -25.00 -17.33
CA GLY A 41 5.67 -23.94 -18.13
C GLY A 41 6.14 -22.52 -17.79
N GLY A 42 6.86 -22.32 -16.68
CA GLY A 42 7.28 -21.01 -16.20
C GLY A 42 8.61 -20.51 -16.79
N GLY A 43 8.99 -19.30 -16.36
CA GLY A 43 10.27 -18.67 -16.64
C GLY A 43 10.97 -18.16 -15.38
N ILE A 44 12.13 -17.53 -15.55
CA ILE A 44 12.96 -16.99 -14.45
C ILE A 44 13.14 -15.47 -14.56
N VAL A 45 13.49 -14.82 -13.45
CA VAL A 45 13.94 -13.43 -13.42
C VAL A 45 15.30 -13.33 -12.75
N THR A 46 16.23 -12.64 -13.42
CA THR A 46 17.57 -12.43 -12.89
C THR A 46 18.13 -11.08 -13.37
N LEU A 47 19.31 -10.73 -12.86
CA LEU A 47 20.07 -9.57 -13.32
C LEU A 47 21.05 -10.02 -14.42
N VAL A 48 21.53 -9.09 -15.24
CA VAL A 48 22.80 -9.28 -15.97
C VAL A 48 23.88 -8.46 -15.27
N ASN A 49 25.09 -9.02 -15.11
CA ASN A 49 26.23 -8.37 -14.46
C ASN A 49 27.54 -9.13 -14.76
N GLY A 50 28.63 -8.81 -14.05
CA GLY A 50 29.87 -9.58 -14.06
C GLY A 50 29.72 -11.05 -13.64
N ASP A 51 30.81 -11.81 -13.71
CA ASP A 51 30.87 -13.25 -13.36
C ASP A 51 32.05 -13.52 -12.40
N PRO A 52 32.00 -13.01 -11.15
CA PRO A 52 33.08 -13.22 -10.18
C PRO A 52 33.21 -14.71 -9.84
N ARG A 53 34.42 -15.26 -9.97
CA ARG A 53 34.75 -16.68 -9.73
C ARG A 53 35.92 -16.80 -8.76
N VAL A 54 36.02 -17.94 -8.07
CA VAL A 54 37.23 -18.31 -7.31
C VAL A 54 38.26 -18.97 -8.22
N ASP A 55 37.81 -19.69 -9.25
CA ASP A 55 38.60 -20.30 -10.30
C ASP A 55 37.94 -20.00 -11.66
N GLU A 56 38.64 -19.30 -12.54
CA GLU A 56 38.09 -18.95 -13.86
C GLU A 56 37.73 -20.18 -14.70
N GLY A 57 38.43 -21.30 -14.51
CA GLY A 57 38.22 -22.56 -15.22
C GLY A 57 37.02 -23.38 -14.72
N ASP A 58 36.53 -23.14 -13.50
CA ASP A 58 35.38 -23.85 -12.91
C ASP A 58 34.13 -22.95 -12.82
N PRO A 59 33.07 -23.21 -13.62
CA PRO A 59 31.79 -22.52 -13.51
C PRO A 59 31.08 -22.71 -12.15
N ASP A 60 31.31 -23.82 -11.42
CA ASP A 60 30.75 -24.03 -10.07
C ASP A 60 31.48 -23.21 -8.99
N SER A 61 32.58 -22.56 -9.33
CA SER A 61 33.31 -21.64 -8.45
C SER A 61 32.74 -20.20 -8.44
N ALA A 62 31.78 -19.90 -9.31
CA ALA A 62 31.17 -18.57 -9.40
C ALA A 62 30.51 -18.15 -8.08
N LEU A 63 30.74 -16.90 -7.68
CA LEU A 63 30.23 -16.32 -6.43
C LEU A 63 28.80 -15.80 -6.55
N ILE A 64 28.22 -15.75 -7.75
CA ILE A 64 26.83 -15.39 -8.01
C ILE A 64 26.23 -16.31 -9.06
N PHE A 65 24.90 -16.36 -9.13
CA PHE A 65 24.18 -17.38 -9.91
C PHE A 65 23.64 -16.92 -11.28
N ILE A 66 23.89 -15.66 -11.66
CA ILE A 66 23.42 -15.04 -12.91
C ILE A 66 23.74 -15.91 -14.12
N TRP A 67 25.02 -16.22 -14.36
CA TRP A 67 25.44 -16.93 -15.56
C TRP A 67 25.09 -18.41 -15.53
N THR A 68 24.97 -19.00 -14.33
CA THR A 68 24.41 -20.34 -14.14
C THR A 68 22.95 -20.43 -14.60
N LEU A 69 22.14 -19.40 -14.30
CA LEU A 69 20.76 -19.30 -14.77
C LEU A 69 20.67 -19.06 -16.28
N LEU A 70 21.46 -18.12 -16.80
CA LEU A 70 21.46 -17.78 -18.23
C LEU A 70 21.94 -18.94 -19.12
N ALA A 71 22.93 -19.72 -18.67
CA ALA A 71 23.37 -20.93 -19.37
C ALA A 71 22.25 -21.99 -19.48
N GLU A 72 21.39 -22.11 -18.48
CA GLU A 72 20.24 -23.03 -18.53
C GLU A 72 19.14 -22.56 -19.49
N VAL A 73 18.99 -21.25 -19.73
CA VAL A 73 18.06 -20.71 -20.75
C VAL A 73 18.52 -21.06 -22.17
N ASP A 74 19.82 -21.02 -22.43
CA ASP A 74 20.44 -21.42 -23.72
C ASP A 74 20.39 -22.95 -23.90
N ALA A 75 20.67 -23.71 -22.84
CA ALA A 75 20.70 -25.18 -22.87
C ALA A 75 19.31 -25.84 -22.91
N TYR A 76 18.24 -25.18 -22.45
CA TYR A 76 16.91 -25.78 -22.36
C TYR A 76 16.25 -25.97 -23.73
N LYS A 77 15.88 -27.22 -24.06
CA LYS A 77 15.30 -27.60 -25.35
C LYS A 77 13.80 -27.89 -25.24
N ASP A 78 12.97 -26.90 -25.51
CA ASP A 78 11.54 -27.06 -25.80
C ASP A 78 11.23 -26.99 -27.31
N ARG A 79 9.94 -27.00 -27.66
CA ARG A 79 9.50 -26.78 -29.05
C ARG A 79 9.91 -25.35 -29.47
N PRO A 80 10.49 -25.15 -30.67
CA PRO A 80 11.09 -23.86 -31.04
C PRO A 80 10.07 -22.72 -31.13
N GLY A 81 10.52 -21.48 -30.88
CA GLY A 81 9.81 -20.26 -31.27
C GLY A 81 9.53 -19.29 -30.12
N ASP A 82 8.37 -19.45 -29.47
CA ASP A 82 7.63 -18.28 -28.98
C ASP A 82 7.60 -18.09 -27.45
N ARG A 83 8.22 -18.98 -26.66
CA ARG A 83 8.15 -18.90 -25.20
C ARG A 83 9.30 -18.11 -24.58
N LEU A 84 8.94 -17.01 -23.92
CA LEU A 84 9.84 -16.23 -23.08
C LEU A 84 10.25 -17.05 -21.84
N LEU A 85 11.54 -17.35 -21.70
CA LEU A 85 12.08 -18.15 -20.58
C LEU A 85 12.73 -17.29 -19.49
N ALA A 86 13.27 -16.12 -19.83
CA ALA A 86 13.87 -15.22 -18.82
C ALA A 86 13.51 -13.75 -19.02
N ARG A 87 13.27 -13.07 -17.88
CA ARG A 87 13.26 -11.60 -17.79
C ARG A 87 14.58 -11.18 -17.14
N VAL A 88 15.32 -10.28 -17.80
CA VAL A 88 16.66 -9.87 -17.36
C VAL A 88 16.68 -8.38 -17.13
N VAL A 89 17.13 -7.94 -15.95
CA VAL A 89 17.28 -6.52 -15.63
C VAL A 89 18.75 -6.13 -15.71
N GLY A 90 19.02 -5.00 -16.36
CA GLY A 90 20.35 -4.41 -16.47
C GLY A 90 20.29 -2.89 -16.62
N SER A 91 21.45 -2.28 -16.81
CA SER A 91 21.57 -0.86 -17.19
C SER A 91 22.41 -0.73 -18.47
N PRO A 92 22.35 0.43 -19.17
CA PRO A 92 23.22 0.70 -20.31
C PRO A 92 24.70 0.44 -20.01
N LYS A 93 25.19 0.93 -18.86
CA LYS A 93 26.56 0.65 -18.37
C LYS A 93 26.85 -0.83 -18.22
N THR A 94 25.86 -1.61 -17.77
CA THR A 94 26.03 -3.06 -17.58
C THR A 94 26.27 -3.81 -18.89
N LEU A 95 25.57 -3.43 -19.97
CA LEU A 95 25.76 -4.02 -21.30
C LEU A 95 27.10 -3.64 -21.96
N LEU A 96 27.54 -2.41 -21.72
CA LEU A 96 28.76 -1.87 -22.31
C LEU A 96 30.02 -2.33 -21.57
N GLU A 97 29.98 -2.40 -20.23
CA GLU A 97 31.19 -2.54 -19.39
C GLU A 97 31.22 -3.79 -18.51
N ARG A 98 30.09 -4.41 -18.15
CA ARG A 98 30.04 -5.41 -17.06
C ARG A 98 29.84 -6.86 -17.50
N ILE A 99 29.34 -7.12 -18.69
CA ILE A 99 29.27 -8.50 -19.23
C ILE A 99 30.69 -8.98 -19.56
N PRO A 100 31.19 -10.06 -18.91
CA PRO A 100 32.54 -10.57 -19.16
C PRO A 100 32.74 -11.10 -20.57
N ALA A 101 33.98 -11.04 -21.07
CA ALA A 101 34.31 -11.48 -22.42
C ALA A 101 33.93 -12.95 -22.69
N HIS A 102 34.20 -13.86 -21.73
CA HIS A 102 33.87 -15.29 -21.85
C HIS A 102 32.36 -15.59 -21.83
N GLN A 103 31.53 -14.61 -21.44
CA GLN A 103 30.07 -14.72 -21.43
C GLN A 103 29.41 -14.00 -22.61
N ARG A 104 30.16 -13.25 -23.42
CA ARG A 104 29.62 -12.40 -24.50
C ARG A 104 28.89 -13.22 -25.56
N ASP A 105 29.44 -14.37 -25.94
CA ASP A 105 28.83 -15.24 -26.95
C ASP A 105 27.54 -15.90 -26.45
N LEU A 106 27.48 -16.28 -25.17
CA LEU A 106 26.25 -16.77 -24.53
C LEU A 106 25.19 -15.67 -24.49
N TRP A 107 25.57 -14.46 -24.08
CA TRP A 107 24.67 -13.32 -24.05
C TRP A 107 24.08 -12.99 -25.42
N ASN A 108 24.90 -12.96 -26.47
CA ASN A 108 24.44 -12.69 -27.84
C ASN A 108 23.44 -13.77 -28.31
N ARG A 109 23.76 -15.07 -28.15
CA ARG A 109 22.82 -16.16 -28.47
C ARG A 109 21.49 -16.04 -27.73
N LEU A 110 21.53 -15.67 -26.44
CA LEU A 110 20.33 -15.50 -25.62
C LEU A 110 19.44 -14.35 -26.11
N VAL A 111 20.02 -13.21 -26.49
CA VAL A 111 19.29 -12.08 -27.08
C VAL A 111 18.70 -12.47 -28.44
N ASP A 112 19.49 -13.08 -29.32
CA ASP A 112 19.07 -13.48 -30.67
C ASP A 112 18.00 -14.59 -30.64
N SER A 113 17.96 -15.42 -29.58
CA SER A 113 16.99 -16.51 -29.44
C SER A 113 15.54 -16.07 -29.19
N GLY A 114 15.29 -14.80 -28.84
CA GLY A 114 13.98 -14.30 -28.43
C GLY A 114 13.48 -14.81 -27.06
N ARG A 115 14.19 -15.74 -26.42
CA ARG A 115 13.84 -16.36 -25.13
C ARG A 115 14.13 -15.48 -23.92
N VAL A 116 14.86 -14.38 -24.11
CA VAL A 116 15.20 -13.42 -23.08
C VAL A 116 14.59 -12.05 -23.40
N ARG A 117 13.86 -11.47 -22.45
CA ARG A 117 13.39 -10.09 -22.50
C ARG A 117 14.18 -9.26 -21.51
N MET A 118 14.87 -8.26 -22.02
CA MET A 118 15.65 -7.34 -21.20
C MET A 118 14.85 -6.08 -20.86
N THR A 119 14.93 -5.66 -19.60
CA THR A 119 14.47 -4.35 -19.11
C THR A 119 15.69 -3.54 -18.71
N LEU A 120 15.81 -2.33 -19.26
CA LEU A 120 16.89 -1.40 -18.93
C LEU A 120 16.44 -0.37 -17.90
N VAL A 121 17.32 -0.09 -16.94
CA VAL A 121 17.14 0.94 -15.90
C VAL A 121 18.19 2.02 -16.13
N GLU A 122 17.78 3.29 -16.12
CA GLU A 122 18.66 4.44 -16.38
C GLU A 122 19.69 4.62 -15.26
N ASP A 123 20.94 4.93 -15.63
CA ASP A 123 22.11 4.93 -14.73
C ASP A 123 22.20 6.18 -13.81
N GLU A 124 21.29 7.17 -13.93
CA GLU A 124 21.37 8.47 -13.22
C GLU A 124 21.20 8.39 -11.69
N ALA A 125 20.68 7.27 -11.17
CA ALA A 125 20.59 7.01 -9.74
C ALA A 125 21.40 5.76 -9.36
N HIS A 126 22.68 5.97 -9.03
CA HIS A 126 23.64 4.91 -8.66
C HIS A 126 23.35 4.29 -7.27
N PHE A 127 22.34 3.43 -7.20
CA PHE A 127 22.20 2.42 -6.14
C PHE A 127 21.81 1.07 -6.73
N GLY A 128 22.51 0.00 -6.34
CA GLY A 128 22.18 -1.38 -6.74
C GLY A 128 20.81 -1.87 -6.25
N GLY A 129 20.11 -1.06 -5.43
CA GLY A 129 18.70 -1.25 -5.10
C GLY A 129 17.77 -1.13 -6.31
N ASN A 130 18.01 -0.20 -7.24
CA ASN A 130 17.08 0.08 -8.34
C ASN A 130 16.95 -1.11 -9.33
N LEU A 131 18.06 -1.81 -9.61
CA LEU A 131 18.05 -3.03 -10.43
C LEU A 131 17.28 -4.16 -9.75
N ARG A 132 17.45 -4.33 -8.43
CA ARG A 132 16.73 -5.32 -7.62
C ARG A 132 15.26 -4.97 -7.42
N GLU A 133 14.92 -3.69 -7.37
CA GLU A 133 13.53 -3.23 -7.32
C GLU A 133 12.80 -3.54 -8.63
N GLN A 134 13.42 -3.28 -9.78
CA GLN A 134 12.88 -3.66 -11.08
C GLN A 134 12.86 -5.19 -11.28
N GLN A 135 13.83 -5.93 -10.72
CA GLN A 135 13.78 -7.39 -10.67
C GLN A 135 12.54 -7.89 -9.88
N CYS A 136 12.23 -7.23 -8.77
CA CYS A 136 11.11 -7.56 -7.89
C CYS A 136 9.74 -7.33 -8.57
N THR A 137 9.59 -6.30 -9.41
CA THR A 137 8.33 -6.04 -10.15
C THR A 137 8.10 -7.01 -11.31
N LEU A 138 9.14 -7.70 -11.78
CA LEU A 138 9.08 -8.61 -12.92
C LEU A 138 8.86 -10.07 -12.54
N ALA A 139 8.89 -10.42 -11.25
CA ALA A 139 8.87 -11.79 -10.74
C ALA A 139 7.66 -12.04 -9.81
N ASP A 140 6.91 -13.12 -10.03
CA ASP A 140 5.76 -13.53 -9.22
C ASP A 140 6.16 -14.11 -7.85
N ALA A 141 7.37 -14.69 -7.73
CA ALA A 141 7.94 -15.25 -6.50
C ALA A 141 9.46 -15.13 -6.51
N LEU A 142 10.12 -15.37 -5.38
CA LEU A 142 11.57 -15.31 -5.21
C LEU A 142 12.10 -16.59 -4.55
N VAL A 143 13.21 -17.13 -5.06
CA VAL A 143 14.04 -18.13 -4.38
C VAL A 143 15.40 -17.49 -4.07
N VAL A 144 15.87 -17.61 -2.83
CA VAL A 144 17.17 -17.07 -2.41
C VAL A 144 18.07 -18.12 -1.77
N VAL A 145 19.37 -18.05 -2.06
CA VAL A 145 20.38 -18.94 -1.49
C VAL A 145 21.69 -18.17 -1.21
N GLY A 146 22.26 -18.37 -0.03
CA GLY A 146 23.39 -17.55 0.44
C GLY A 146 23.05 -16.05 0.54
N GLY A 147 24.01 -15.22 0.16
CA GLY A 147 23.92 -13.77 0.19
C GLY A 147 24.06 -13.14 1.57
N GLY A 148 23.88 -11.81 1.60
CA GLY A 148 23.91 -10.97 2.81
C GLY A 148 22.77 -9.95 2.80
N LYS A 149 22.99 -8.71 3.28
CA LYS A 149 21.91 -7.70 3.41
C LYS A 149 21.20 -7.42 2.09
N GLY A 150 21.92 -7.44 0.97
CA GLY A 150 21.33 -7.24 -0.36
C GLY A 150 20.26 -8.28 -0.73
N VAL A 151 20.46 -9.54 -0.32
CA VAL A 151 19.49 -10.63 -0.52
C VAL A 151 18.34 -10.52 0.49
N SER A 152 18.63 -10.18 1.75
CA SER A 152 17.58 -9.90 2.75
C SER A 152 16.68 -8.73 2.35
N HIS A 153 17.24 -7.67 1.76
CA HIS A 153 16.47 -6.53 1.27
C HIS A 153 15.56 -6.90 0.09
N LEU A 154 16.07 -7.65 -0.90
CA LEU A 154 15.24 -8.15 -2.01
C LEU A 154 14.10 -9.06 -1.51
N ALA A 155 14.39 -9.94 -0.56
CA ALA A 155 13.39 -10.79 0.07
C ALA A 155 12.29 -9.97 0.76
N HIS A 156 12.65 -8.99 1.60
CA HIS A 156 11.66 -8.12 2.23
C HIS A 156 10.84 -7.31 1.21
N ARG A 157 11.45 -6.89 0.09
CA ARG A 157 10.72 -6.19 -0.98
C ARG A 157 9.69 -7.10 -1.65
N HIS A 158 10.03 -8.35 -1.94
CA HIS A 158 9.08 -9.35 -2.44
C HIS A 158 7.92 -9.60 -1.45
N MET A 159 8.22 -9.80 -0.16
CA MET A 159 7.18 -9.93 0.88
C MET A 159 6.25 -8.70 0.92
N SER A 160 6.80 -7.49 0.79
CA SER A 160 6.01 -6.24 0.78
C SER A 160 5.07 -6.08 -0.42
N LEU A 161 5.27 -6.86 -1.50
CA LEU A 161 4.38 -6.93 -2.66
C LEU A 161 3.44 -8.15 -2.63
N GLY A 162 3.47 -8.95 -1.55
CA GLY A 162 2.73 -10.21 -1.44
C GLY A 162 3.30 -11.36 -2.29
N HIS A 163 4.51 -11.20 -2.84
CA HIS A 163 5.16 -12.24 -3.65
C HIS A 163 5.80 -13.29 -2.73
N PRO A 164 5.53 -14.61 -2.92
CA PRO A 164 6.13 -15.65 -2.09
C PRO A 164 7.66 -15.66 -2.16
N VAL A 165 8.31 -15.93 -1.02
CA VAL A 165 9.77 -16.01 -0.89
C VAL A 165 10.17 -17.36 -0.30
N ILE A 166 11.03 -18.10 -1.00
CA ILE A 166 11.56 -19.40 -0.54
C ILE A 166 13.07 -19.28 -0.25
N PRO A 167 13.45 -19.06 1.02
CA PRO A 167 14.85 -18.96 1.42
C PRO A 167 15.45 -20.33 1.71
N LEU A 168 16.60 -20.64 1.12
CA LEU A 168 17.32 -21.90 1.33
C LEU A 168 18.43 -21.75 2.38
N ASP A 169 18.61 -22.78 3.22
CA ASP A 169 19.50 -22.76 4.39
C ASP A 169 20.99 -23.03 4.08
N ALA A 170 21.39 -23.06 2.82
CA ALA A 170 22.77 -23.30 2.41
C ALA A 170 23.72 -22.25 3.03
N GLN A 171 24.64 -22.72 3.87
CA GLN A 171 25.62 -21.89 4.59
C GLN A 171 26.82 -21.51 3.70
N ILE A 172 26.53 -20.89 2.55
CA ILE A 172 27.55 -20.39 1.61
C ILE A 172 27.92 -18.92 1.84
N GLY A 173 27.35 -18.26 2.85
CA GLY A 173 27.56 -16.83 3.14
C GLY A 173 27.15 -15.94 1.95
N GLY A 174 27.73 -14.75 1.87
CA GLY A 174 27.57 -13.86 0.72
C GLY A 174 28.81 -12.99 0.53
N MET A 175 29.07 -12.61 -0.72
CA MET A 175 30.30 -11.92 -1.18
C MET A 175 30.67 -10.63 -0.40
N SER A 176 29.73 -10.01 0.31
CA SER A 176 29.94 -8.78 1.08
C SER A 176 30.00 -8.99 2.60
N HIS A 177 29.81 -10.22 3.09
CA HIS A 177 29.90 -10.62 4.51
C HIS A 177 29.04 -9.77 5.47
N ASP A 178 28.01 -9.11 4.96
CA ASP A 178 27.30 -8.05 5.67
C ASP A 178 26.03 -8.52 6.40
N GLY A 179 25.60 -9.77 6.20
CA GLY A 179 24.42 -10.32 6.89
C GLY A 179 24.23 -11.83 6.69
N ALA A 180 23.23 -12.39 7.37
CA ALA A 180 22.93 -13.83 7.35
C ALA A 180 22.21 -14.33 6.08
N GLY A 181 21.78 -13.42 5.19
CA GLY A 181 21.19 -13.73 3.89
C GLY A 181 20.04 -14.74 3.95
N ALA A 182 20.00 -15.65 2.97
CA ALA A 182 19.01 -16.72 2.87
C ALA A 182 19.01 -17.66 4.07
N ALA A 183 20.15 -17.95 4.70
CA ALA A 183 20.20 -18.81 5.88
C ALA A 183 19.56 -18.15 7.12
N GLY A 184 19.66 -16.82 7.25
CA GLY A 184 18.91 -16.05 8.25
C GLY A 184 17.40 -16.06 7.95
N LEU A 185 17.03 -15.76 6.71
CA LEU A 185 15.64 -15.78 6.24
C LEU A 185 15.00 -17.17 6.36
N ASN A 186 15.74 -18.27 6.19
CA ASN A 186 15.22 -19.62 6.33
C ASN A 186 14.83 -19.93 7.78
N LYS A 187 15.68 -19.57 8.75
CA LYS A 187 15.34 -19.68 10.18
C LYS A 187 14.09 -18.86 10.50
N GLU A 188 13.99 -17.65 9.95
CA GLU A 188 12.82 -16.78 10.11
C GLU A 188 11.56 -17.39 9.48
N ALA A 189 11.66 -17.96 8.28
CA ALA A 189 10.56 -18.61 7.57
C ALA A 189 10.06 -19.90 8.24
N LEU A 190 10.93 -20.64 8.94
CA LEU A 190 10.53 -21.78 9.76
C LEU A 190 9.76 -21.36 11.01
N VAL A 191 10.04 -20.18 11.58
CA VAL A 191 9.29 -19.64 12.72
C VAL A 191 8.00 -18.98 12.24
N ASN A 192 8.09 -18.06 11.28
CA ASN A 192 7.02 -17.16 10.80
C ASN A 192 6.71 -17.36 9.30
N PRO A 193 6.18 -18.52 8.87
CA PRO A 193 5.98 -18.84 7.46
C PRO A 193 4.98 -17.93 6.74
N GLY A 194 4.01 -17.34 7.46
CA GLY A 194 3.02 -16.41 6.89
C GLY A 194 3.65 -15.15 6.29
N ARG A 195 4.82 -14.71 6.78
CA ARG A 195 5.57 -13.59 6.19
C ARG A 195 6.21 -13.95 4.84
N PHE A 196 6.36 -15.23 4.54
CA PHE A 196 7.07 -15.74 3.35
C PHE A 196 6.11 -16.31 2.28
N THR A 197 4.89 -16.69 2.66
CA THR A 197 3.82 -17.03 1.71
C THR A 197 2.44 -16.71 2.30
N PRO A 198 1.58 -15.98 1.57
CA PRO A 198 0.23 -15.66 2.02
C PRO A 198 -0.69 -16.88 2.10
N ILE A 199 -0.36 -17.95 1.34
CA ILE A 199 -1.17 -19.16 1.20
C ILE A 199 -0.41 -20.37 1.75
N ALA A 200 -1.15 -21.26 2.42
CA ALA A 200 -0.70 -22.57 2.89
C ALA A 200 0.56 -22.56 3.79
N SER A 201 0.71 -21.54 4.64
CA SER A 201 1.92 -21.27 5.42
C SER A 201 2.41 -22.45 6.30
N GLU A 202 1.51 -23.25 6.88
CA GLU A 202 1.89 -24.49 7.60
C GLU A 202 2.46 -25.56 6.66
N GLN A 203 1.86 -25.76 5.49
CA GLN A 203 2.39 -26.70 4.49
C GLN A 203 3.73 -26.20 3.94
N PHE A 204 3.89 -24.88 3.77
CA PHE A 204 5.16 -24.26 3.42
C PHE A 204 6.23 -24.49 4.48
N ARG A 205 5.95 -24.30 5.78
CA ARG A 205 6.89 -24.62 6.88
C ARG A 205 7.31 -26.10 6.81
N LEU A 206 6.35 -27.00 6.64
CA LEU A 206 6.60 -28.45 6.56
C LEU A 206 7.46 -28.83 5.34
N GLU A 207 7.20 -28.29 4.15
CA GLU A 207 8.05 -28.56 2.99
C GLU A 207 9.40 -27.85 3.07
N LEU A 208 9.46 -26.62 3.59
CA LEU A 208 10.72 -25.88 3.77
C LEU A 208 11.67 -26.59 4.75
N SER A 209 11.16 -27.12 5.86
CA SER A 209 11.95 -27.93 6.81
C SER A 209 12.53 -29.21 6.19
N ARG A 210 11.96 -29.68 5.08
CA ARG A 210 12.47 -30.84 4.31
C ARG A 210 13.44 -30.43 3.20
N LEU A 211 13.51 -29.14 2.84
CA LEU A 211 14.39 -28.57 1.81
C LEU A 211 15.75 -28.13 2.38
N SER A 212 16.22 -28.80 3.44
CA SER A 212 17.46 -28.45 4.13
C SER A 212 18.70 -29.04 3.45
N PHE A 213 19.77 -28.23 3.40
CA PHE A 213 21.10 -28.66 3.00
C PHE A 213 21.83 -29.47 4.09
N HIS A 214 21.35 -29.46 5.34
CA HIS A 214 22.05 -29.97 6.55
C HIS A 214 21.47 -31.25 7.17
N LEU A 215 20.39 -31.83 6.62
CA LEU A 215 19.81 -33.07 7.14
C LEU A 215 20.74 -34.29 6.95
N GLY A 216 20.73 -35.21 7.92
CA GLY A 216 21.74 -36.27 8.09
C GLY A 216 21.88 -37.26 6.93
N GLU A 217 20.80 -37.54 6.20
CA GLU A 217 20.89 -38.02 4.82
C GLU A 217 20.44 -36.88 3.89
N PRO A 218 21.38 -36.16 3.24
CA PRO A 218 21.02 -35.01 2.43
C PRO A 218 20.24 -35.45 1.19
N LEU A 219 19.07 -34.83 0.97
CA LEU A 219 18.31 -35.00 -0.28
C LEU A 219 19.22 -34.82 -1.50
N SER A 220 19.01 -35.68 -2.50
CA SER A 220 19.63 -35.53 -3.81
C SER A 220 19.25 -34.16 -4.39
N VAL A 221 20.14 -33.60 -5.21
CA VAL A 221 19.93 -32.27 -5.80
C VAL A 221 18.66 -32.26 -6.66
N ASP A 222 18.42 -33.34 -7.40
CA ASP A 222 17.23 -33.52 -8.23
C ASP A 222 15.94 -33.60 -7.41
N GLU A 223 15.94 -34.33 -6.29
CA GLU A 223 14.77 -34.42 -5.42
C GLU A 223 14.48 -33.09 -4.71
N MET A 224 15.53 -32.40 -4.22
CA MET A 224 15.41 -31.08 -3.61
C MET A 224 14.86 -30.05 -4.61
N ALA A 225 15.43 -29.97 -5.82
CA ALA A 225 14.94 -29.09 -6.88
C ALA A 225 13.51 -29.46 -7.33
N GLY A 226 13.16 -30.75 -7.34
CA GLY A 226 11.81 -31.22 -7.64
C GLY A 226 10.80 -30.86 -6.56
N ARG A 227 11.18 -30.97 -5.28
CA ARG A 227 10.36 -30.53 -4.13
C ARG A 227 10.19 -29.01 -4.13
N LEU A 228 11.25 -28.25 -4.43
CA LEU A 228 11.23 -26.79 -4.50
C LEU A 228 10.37 -26.27 -5.65
N ALA A 229 10.46 -26.87 -6.85
CA ALA A 229 9.54 -26.56 -7.96
C ALA A 229 8.09 -26.91 -7.61
N ARG A 230 7.85 -28.00 -6.86
CA ARG A 230 6.51 -28.32 -6.32
C ARG A 230 6.01 -27.30 -5.30
N LEU A 231 6.88 -26.78 -4.45
CA LEU A 231 6.54 -25.73 -3.49
C LEU A 231 6.21 -24.41 -4.20
N LEU A 232 7.05 -24.00 -5.18
CA LEU A 232 6.81 -22.82 -6.03
C LEU A 232 5.44 -22.84 -6.68
N ALA A 233 5.07 -23.96 -7.32
CA ALA A 233 3.76 -24.08 -7.97
C ALA A 233 2.60 -23.95 -6.98
N LYS A 234 2.72 -24.50 -5.76
CA LYS A 234 1.69 -24.38 -4.71
C LYS A 234 1.55 -22.96 -4.16
N VAL A 235 2.66 -22.25 -3.90
CA VAL A 235 2.59 -20.86 -3.39
C VAL A 235 2.21 -19.85 -4.48
N LEU A 236 2.31 -20.24 -5.76
CA LEU A 236 1.87 -19.46 -6.92
C LEU A 236 0.51 -19.88 -7.49
N GLU A 237 -0.13 -20.92 -6.94
CA GLU A 237 -1.51 -21.27 -7.26
C GLU A 237 -2.41 -20.11 -6.78
N PRO A 238 -3.29 -19.55 -7.64
CA PRO A 238 -4.25 -18.57 -7.19
C PRO A 238 -5.13 -19.22 -6.11
N PRO A 239 -5.45 -18.50 -5.02
CA PRO A 239 -6.29 -19.08 -3.98
C PRO A 239 -7.65 -19.49 -4.59
N PRO A 240 -8.31 -20.54 -4.06
CA PRO A 240 -9.73 -20.73 -4.30
C PRO A 240 -10.48 -19.42 -4.02
N LEU A 241 -11.67 -19.23 -4.62
CA LEU A 241 -12.47 -18.00 -4.48
C LEU A 241 -13.07 -17.81 -3.07
N THR A 242 -12.20 -17.69 -2.07
CA THR A 242 -12.38 -17.42 -0.65
C THR A 242 -11.01 -17.13 -0.02
N ALA A 243 -10.89 -15.97 0.64
CA ALA A 243 -9.90 -15.60 1.66
C ALA A 243 -8.44 -15.23 1.26
N ALA A 244 -8.13 -13.97 1.58
CA ALA A 244 -7.06 -13.50 2.47
C ALA A 244 -5.66 -13.14 1.93
N LEU A 245 -5.29 -11.89 2.25
CA LEU A 245 -3.94 -11.36 2.35
C LEU A 245 -3.33 -11.77 3.70
N THR A 246 -2.04 -12.14 3.73
CA THR A 246 -1.15 -12.18 4.93
C THR A 246 0.32 -12.03 4.45
N ALA A 247 1.34 -11.56 5.18
CA ALA A 247 1.41 -10.70 6.38
C ALA A 247 2.77 -9.96 6.36
N ALA A 248 2.89 -8.76 6.96
CA ALA A 248 4.17 -8.05 7.14
C ALA A 248 4.42 -7.68 8.62
N GLN A 249 5.64 -7.91 9.13
CA GLN A 249 6.03 -7.59 10.51
C GLN A 249 7.46 -7.06 10.58
N THR A 250 7.70 -6.12 11.51
CA THR A 250 9.04 -5.63 11.90
C THR A 250 9.30 -5.85 13.39
N ILE A 251 10.50 -6.34 13.72
CA ILE A 251 10.95 -6.64 15.10
C ILE A 251 11.38 -5.37 15.84
N SER A 252 11.17 -5.33 17.17
CA SER A 252 11.60 -4.25 18.07
C SER A 252 12.76 -4.63 19.00
N VAL A 253 13.50 -3.62 19.50
CA VAL A 253 14.69 -3.78 20.36
C VAL A 253 14.33 -3.57 21.85
N THR A 254 14.98 -4.33 22.71
CA THR A 254 14.71 -4.47 24.16
C THR A 254 15.09 -3.28 25.05
N GLN A 255 14.32 -3.09 26.14
CA GLN A 255 14.83 -2.95 27.52
C GLN A 255 13.71 -3.21 28.57
N GLY A 256 14.04 -3.84 29.71
CA GLY A 256 13.31 -3.63 30.99
C GLY A 256 12.29 -4.66 31.51
N SER A 257 12.78 -5.76 32.12
CA SER A 257 12.23 -6.45 33.33
C SER A 257 10.82 -7.10 33.40
N THR A 258 10.82 -8.30 34.01
CA THR A 258 9.75 -8.98 34.80
C THR A 258 8.53 -9.64 34.11
N GLY A 259 8.67 -10.95 33.84
CA GLY A 259 7.57 -11.93 33.72
C GLY A 259 6.71 -11.83 32.44
N PRO A 260 5.92 -12.87 32.12
CA PRO A 260 4.89 -12.77 31.10
C PRO A 260 3.73 -11.93 31.65
N GLN A 261 3.83 -10.61 31.56
CA GLN A 261 2.71 -9.71 31.87
C GLN A 261 1.55 -9.98 30.91
N SER A 262 0.47 -10.57 31.42
CA SER A 262 -0.78 -10.69 30.69
C SER A 262 -1.44 -9.32 30.57
N THR A 263 -1.74 -8.90 29.35
CA THR A 263 -2.50 -7.67 29.06
C THR A 263 -3.98 -8.01 28.94
N GLU A 264 -4.86 -7.21 29.55
CA GLU A 264 -6.31 -7.34 29.34
C GLU A 264 -6.65 -6.77 27.96
N VAL A 265 -7.21 -7.63 27.11
CA VAL A 265 -7.72 -7.29 25.79
C VAL A 265 -9.23 -7.14 25.90
N THR A 266 -9.77 -6.04 25.38
CA THR A 266 -11.20 -5.81 25.22
C THR A 266 -11.55 -5.78 23.74
N LEU A 267 -12.43 -6.68 23.31
CA LEU A 267 -13.10 -6.62 22.02
C LEU A 267 -14.43 -5.87 22.21
N THR A 268 -14.64 -4.81 21.45
CA THR A 268 -15.96 -4.17 21.33
C THR A 268 -16.63 -4.69 20.07
N VAL A 269 -17.82 -5.27 20.23
CA VAL A 269 -18.59 -5.92 19.16
C VAL A 269 -19.94 -5.24 19.09
N ARG A 270 -20.38 -4.87 17.88
CA ARG A 270 -21.71 -4.31 17.68
C ARG A 270 -22.62 -5.30 16.99
N ASN A 271 -23.84 -5.34 17.49
CA ASN A 271 -24.93 -6.01 16.82
C ASN A 271 -25.29 -5.25 15.52
N VAL A 272 -25.01 -5.87 14.37
CA VAL A 272 -25.30 -5.35 13.03
C VAL A 272 -26.60 -5.94 12.45
N GLY A 273 -27.46 -6.55 13.27
CA GLY A 273 -28.78 -6.99 12.85
C GLY A 273 -29.76 -7.27 14.00
N SER A 274 -30.63 -8.28 13.84
CA SER A 274 -31.84 -8.46 14.65
C SER A 274 -31.78 -9.56 15.72
N GLY A 275 -30.59 -9.98 16.16
CA GLY A 275 -30.41 -11.07 17.13
C GLY A 275 -29.08 -10.95 17.87
N PRO A 276 -28.94 -11.53 19.08
CA PRO A 276 -27.81 -11.27 19.99
C PRO A 276 -26.45 -11.70 19.42
N VAL A 277 -25.37 -11.12 19.96
CA VAL A 277 -23.98 -11.45 19.61
C VAL A 277 -23.65 -12.90 20.01
N ASP A 278 -23.24 -13.73 19.06
CA ASP A 278 -22.78 -15.11 19.33
C ASP A 278 -21.32 -15.11 19.84
N TRP A 279 -21.18 -14.81 21.13
CA TRP A 279 -19.88 -14.86 21.81
C TRP A 279 -19.22 -16.24 21.75
N PRO A 280 -19.92 -17.39 21.91
CA PRO A 280 -19.32 -18.71 21.69
C PRO A 280 -18.70 -18.89 20.30
N GLN A 281 -19.34 -18.41 19.22
CA GLN A 281 -18.78 -18.44 17.87
C GLN A 281 -17.52 -17.56 17.76
N ILE A 282 -17.57 -16.34 18.30
CA ILE A 282 -16.42 -15.41 18.31
C ILE A 282 -15.25 -15.99 19.12
N GLU A 283 -15.50 -16.51 20.31
CA GLU A 283 -14.51 -17.16 21.17
C GLU A 283 -13.93 -18.40 20.46
N ARG A 284 -14.75 -19.20 19.78
CA ARG A 284 -14.31 -20.37 19.03
C ARG A 284 -13.38 -19.99 17.87
N VAL A 285 -13.77 -19.03 17.02
CA VAL A 285 -12.93 -18.53 15.91
C VAL A 285 -11.61 -17.98 16.45
N CYS A 286 -11.66 -17.18 17.52
CA CYS A 286 -10.45 -16.66 18.17
C CYS A 286 -9.56 -17.80 18.70
N ARG A 287 -10.12 -18.78 19.43
CA ARG A 287 -9.33 -19.88 20.02
C ARG A 287 -8.74 -20.82 18.97
N GLU A 288 -9.52 -21.19 17.95
CA GLU A 288 -9.09 -22.10 16.87
C GLU A 288 -7.95 -21.50 16.04
N GLN A 289 -8.03 -20.20 15.70
CA GLN A 289 -7.08 -19.58 14.77
C GLN A 289 -5.87 -18.93 15.46
N MET A 290 -5.98 -18.53 16.74
CA MET A 290 -4.88 -17.86 17.46
C MET A 290 -3.98 -18.83 18.26
N THR A 291 -4.31 -20.13 18.33
CA THR A 291 -3.57 -21.14 19.13
C THR A 291 -3.40 -20.79 20.62
N LEU A 292 -4.49 -20.34 21.26
CA LEU A 292 -4.43 -19.74 22.61
C LEU A 292 -4.96 -20.66 23.72
N GLY A 293 -4.07 -20.99 24.67
CA GLY A 293 -4.43 -21.42 26.02
C GLY A 293 -4.96 -20.29 26.91
N GLY A 294 -5.75 -19.36 26.35
CA GLY A 294 -6.26 -18.18 27.06
C GLY A 294 -7.29 -18.51 28.13
N GLY A 295 -7.37 -17.68 29.16
CA GLY A 295 -8.33 -17.81 30.27
C GLY A 295 -9.81 -17.65 29.86
N PRO A 296 -10.74 -17.68 30.82
CA PRO A 296 -12.17 -17.54 30.55
C PRO A 296 -12.51 -16.13 30.03
N TRP A 297 -13.34 -16.05 28.99
CA TRP A 297 -13.85 -14.80 28.47
C TRP A 297 -14.90 -14.22 29.43
N ARG A 298 -14.89 -12.89 29.61
CA ARG A 298 -15.92 -12.14 30.34
C ARG A 298 -16.70 -11.30 29.35
N THR A 299 -17.93 -11.69 29.06
CA THR A 299 -18.78 -11.09 28.01
C THR A 299 -19.89 -10.24 28.61
N SER A 300 -20.20 -9.12 27.95
CA SER A 300 -21.42 -8.33 28.11
C SER A 300 -22.21 -8.36 26.79
N GLU A 301 -23.23 -7.51 26.64
CA GLU A 301 -23.99 -7.41 25.38
C GLU A 301 -23.15 -6.85 24.21
N GLU A 302 -22.17 -5.98 24.49
CA GLU A 302 -21.38 -5.26 23.48
C GLU A 302 -19.85 -5.44 23.61
N GLN A 303 -19.36 -6.09 24.66
CA GLN A 303 -17.93 -6.27 24.90
C GLN A 303 -17.56 -7.68 25.36
N ALA A 304 -16.36 -8.13 25.00
CA ALA A 304 -15.70 -9.27 25.65
C ALA A 304 -14.32 -8.87 26.16
N ARG A 305 -13.95 -9.37 27.34
CA ARG A 305 -12.63 -9.17 27.94
C ARG A 305 -11.97 -10.51 28.25
N PHE A 306 -10.70 -10.61 27.90
CA PHE A 306 -9.87 -11.79 28.17
C PHE A 306 -8.39 -11.38 28.27
N ALA A 307 -7.60 -12.21 28.94
CA ALA A 307 -6.18 -11.95 29.15
C ALA A 307 -5.34 -12.68 28.09
N LEU A 308 -4.51 -11.92 27.37
CA LEU A 308 -3.52 -12.44 26.42
C LEU A 308 -2.10 -12.07 26.86
N THR A 309 -1.10 -12.82 26.43
CA THR A 309 0.27 -12.29 26.37
C THR A 309 0.36 -11.26 25.25
N ARG A 310 1.35 -10.36 25.31
CA ARG A 310 1.54 -9.31 24.30
C ARG A 310 1.63 -9.85 22.87
N GLU A 311 2.42 -10.91 22.66
CA GLU A 311 2.57 -11.57 21.35
C GLU A 311 1.25 -12.13 20.81
N GLN A 312 0.44 -12.73 21.67
CA GLN A 312 -0.87 -13.27 21.32
C GLN A 312 -1.86 -12.16 20.94
N ALA A 313 -1.74 -11.01 21.60
CA ALA A 313 -2.52 -9.82 21.31
C ALA A 313 -2.11 -9.20 19.96
N GLU A 314 -0.82 -9.05 19.70
CA GLU A 314 -0.27 -8.58 18.41
C GLU A 314 -0.76 -9.45 17.24
N ARG A 315 -0.72 -10.79 17.36
CA ARG A 315 -1.29 -11.73 16.35
C ARG A 315 -2.79 -11.57 16.11
N LEU A 316 -3.57 -11.23 17.14
CA LEU A 316 -5.01 -10.95 17.01
C LEU A 316 -5.24 -9.66 16.20
N LEU A 317 -4.38 -8.65 16.33
CA LEU A 317 -4.48 -7.42 15.53
C LEU A 317 -4.13 -7.69 14.07
N ASP A 318 -3.00 -8.35 13.81
CA ASP A 318 -2.56 -8.71 12.45
C ASP A 318 -3.71 -9.44 11.73
N GLY A 319 -4.25 -10.50 12.34
CA GLY A 319 -5.39 -11.22 11.80
C GLY A 319 -6.65 -10.36 11.65
N ALA A 320 -6.99 -9.51 12.62
CA ALA A 320 -8.16 -8.62 12.51
C ALA A 320 -8.03 -7.66 11.31
N HIS A 321 -6.83 -7.11 11.05
CA HIS A 321 -6.54 -6.30 9.87
C HIS A 321 -6.64 -7.09 8.54
N GLU A 322 -6.49 -8.41 8.59
CA GLU A 322 -6.53 -9.35 7.46
C GLU A 322 -7.91 -10.02 7.27
N GLY A 323 -8.91 -9.64 8.07
CA GLY A 323 -10.29 -10.15 7.98
C GLY A 323 -10.55 -11.45 8.77
N LEU A 324 -9.67 -11.83 9.70
CA LEU A 324 -9.79 -13.03 10.55
C LEU A 324 -11.13 -13.09 11.33
N LEU A 325 -11.69 -11.93 11.65
CA LEU A 325 -12.93 -11.80 12.42
C LEU A 325 -14.18 -11.66 11.52
N ASP A 326 -14.02 -11.52 10.20
CA ASP A 326 -15.12 -11.43 9.24
C ASP A 326 -15.99 -12.71 9.17
N PRO A 327 -15.45 -13.94 9.32
CA PRO A 327 -16.26 -15.16 9.43
C PRO A 327 -17.22 -15.19 10.63
N CYS A 328 -17.00 -14.36 11.66
CA CYS A 328 -17.96 -14.18 12.76
C CYS A 328 -19.23 -13.42 12.31
N ALA A 329 -19.24 -12.80 11.12
CA ALA A 329 -20.44 -12.25 10.49
C ALA A 329 -21.17 -13.26 9.58
N GLY A 330 -20.65 -14.48 9.42
CA GLY A 330 -21.24 -15.54 8.60
C GLY A 330 -22.58 -16.03 9.15
N GLN A 331 -23.68 -15.63 8.50
CA GLN A 331 -25.09 -15.86 8.89
C GLN A 331 -25.61 -15.11 10.12
N GLY A 332 -25.02 -13.97 10.51
CA GLY A 332 -25.78 -13.03 11.36
C GLY A 332 -24.99 -11.96 12.09
N ASN A 333 -25.50 -10.73 11.98
CA ASN A 333 -25.77 -9.80 13.08
C ASN A 333 -24.64 -9.37 14.05
N ALA A 334 -23.37 -9.77 13.95
CA ALA A 334 -22.32 -9.24 14.83
C ALA A 334 -21.00 -8.96 14.10
N ALA A 335 -20.40 -7.80 14.38
CA ALA A 335 -19.09 -7.42 13.85
C ALA A 335 -18.20 -6.82 14.96
N VAL A 336 -16.95 -7.27 15.02
CA VAL A 336 -15.94 -6.71 15.94
C VAL A 336 -15.52 -5.35 15.39
N LEU A 337 -15.86 -4.28 16.11
CA LEU A 337 -15.66 -2.91 15.64
C LEU A 337 -14.34 -2.30 16.11
N GLU A 338 -13.91 -2.65 17.32
CA GLU A 338 -12.72 -2.08 17.96
C GLU A 338 -12.01 -3.15 18.81
N VAL A 339 -10.68 -3.13 18.80
CA VAL A 339 -9.85 -3.88 19.78
C VAL A 339 -9.08 -2.88 20.62
N HIS A 340 -9.10 -3.09 21.94
CA HIS A 340 -8.42 -2.26 22.93
C HIS A 340 -7.49 -3.12 23.79
N PHE A 341 -6.26 -2.65 24.01
CA PHE A 341 -5.31 -3.20 24.97
C PHE A 341 -5.23 -2.25 26.17
N GLY A 342 -5.81 -2.66 27.30
CA GLY A 342 -6.06 -1.75 28.42
C GLY A 342 -6.91 -0.55 27.98
N SER A 343 -6.32 0.64 27.91
CA SER A 343 -6.95 1.89 27.46
C SER A 343 -6.53 2.36 26.06
N GLU A 344 -5.68 1.59 25.37
CA GLU A 344 -5.23 1.93 24.02
C GLU A 344 -6.03 1.16 22.97
N ARG A 345 -6.76 1.89 22.12
CA ARG A 345 -7.44 1.32 20.96
C ARG A 345 -6.42 1.09 19.84
N VAL A 346 -6.27 -0.18 19.48
CA VAL A 346 -5.24 -0.69 18.57
C VAL A 346 -5.79 -1.06 17.20
N TYR A 347 -7.07 -1.45 17.12
CA TYR A 347 -7.81 -1.71 15.87
C TYR A 347 -9.16 -1.00 15.89
N GLU A 348 -9.62 -0.52 14.73
CA GLU A 348 -11.00 -0.07 14.52
C GLU A 348 -11.43 -0.13 13.05
N VAL A 349 -12.75 -0.21 12.81
CA VAL A 349 -13.34 -0.33 11.46
C VAL A 349 -14.45 0.70 11.25
N CYS A 350 -14.43 1.40 10.12
CA CYS A 350 -15.55 2.24 9.69
C CYS A 350 -16.72 1.41 9.09
N PRO A 351 -17.97 1.89 9.16
CA PRO A 351 -19.09 1.25 8.47
C PRO A 351 -18.81 1.00 6.99
N ALA A 352 -19.05 -0.23 6.52
CA ALA A 352 -18.97 -0.57 5.10
C ALA A 352 -19.98 0.28 4.31
N LEU A 353 -19.47 1.15 3.44
CA LEU A 353 -20.28 2.11 2.71
C LEU A 353 -20.13 1.90 1.19
N THR A 354 -21.18 1.35 0.57
CA THR A 354 -21.27 1.34 -0.90
C THR A 354 -21.81 2.69 -1.36
N VAL A 355 -20.92 3.53 -1.86
CA VAL A 355 -21.27 4.85 -2.38
C VAL A 355 -21.73 4.72 -3.84
N THR A 356 -22.99 5.03 -4.12
CA THR A 356 -23.51 5.15 -5.49
C THR A 356 -23.49 6.61 -5.94
N GLY A 357 -22.47 6.98 -6.72
CA GLY A 357 -22.33 8.34 -7.25
C GLY A 357 -23.47 8.74 -8.20
N ALA A 358 -23.85 10.02 -8.21
CA ALA A 358 -24.82 10.55 -9.17
C ALA A 358 -24.30 10.38 -10.62
N THR A 359 -25.19 10.03 -11.55
CA THR A 359 -24.81 9.88 -12.95
C THR A 359 -24.34 11.22 -13.53
N SER A 360 -23.11 11.23 -14.05
CA SER A 360 -22.57 12.36 -14.80
C SER A 360 -22.78 12.14 -16.29
N ARG A 361 -23.30 13.15 -16.98
CA ARG A 361 -23.56 13.11 -18.42
C ARG A 361 -22.60 14.01 -19.19
N ASP A 362 -21.91 13.42 -20.16
CA ASP A 362 -21.05 14.16 -21.08
C ASP A 362 -21.84 15.13 -21.97
N VAL A 363 -21.31 16.34 -22.12
CA VAL A 363 -21.88 17.42 -22.93
C VAL A 363 -20.80 18.21 -23.66
N GLY A 364 -21.12 18.72 -24.86
CA GLY A 364 -20.19 19.52 -25.65
C GLY A 364 -19.79 20.85 -25.02
N CYS A 365 -18.62 21.36 -25.41
CA CYS A 365 -17.92 22.50 -24.82
C CYS A 365 -18.79 23.74 -24.52
N ALA A 366 -19.68 24.12 -25.44
CA ALA A 366 -20.56 25.27 -25.27
C ALA A 366 -21.51 25.15 -24.06
N ARG A 367 -21.94 23.92 -23.72
CA ARG A 367 -22.83 23.64 -22.59
C ARG A 367 -22.07 23.62 -21.26
N ILE A 368 -20.86 23.06 -21.23
CA ILE A 368 -20.00 23.12 -20.04
C ILE A 368 -19.56 24.56 -19.74
N ARG A 369 -19.12 25.31 -20.76
CA ARG A 369 -18.71 26.71 -20.60
C ARG A 369 -19.82 27.60 -20.03
N ARG A 370 -21.08 27.38 -20.46
CA ARG A 370 -22.26 28.04 -19.88
C ARG A 370 -22.54 27.62 -18.43
N ALA A 371 -22.22 26.39 -18.03
CA ALA A 371 -22.41 25.89 -16.68
C ALA A 371 -21.35 26.44 -15.70
N LEU A 372 -20.07 26.43 -16.11
CA LEU A 372 -18.95 26.98 -15.34
C LEU A 372 -19.09 28.50 -15.11
N ALA A 373 -19.57 29.26 -16.10
CA ALA A 373 -19.87 30.68 -15.96
C ALA A 373 -20.95 31.03 -14.90
N GLN A 374 -21.54 30.03 -14.23
CA GLN A 374 -22.51 30.19 -13.15
C GLN A 374 -22.03 29.60 -11.81
N THR A 375 -20.73 29.36 -11.66
CA THR A 375 -20.07 28.97 -10.41
C THR A 375 -18.70 29.64 -10.27
N SER A 376 -18.21 29.73 -9.05
CA SER A 376 -16.84 30.15 -8.73
C SER A 376 -16.30 29.33 -7.56
N VAL A 377 -16.81 28.10 -7.38
CA VAL A 377 -16.40 27.16 -6.33
C VAL A 377 -15.79 25.94 -7.02
N LEU A 378 -14.53 25.65 -6.73
CA LEU A 378 -13.82 24.48 -7.23
C LEU A 378 -13.71 23.41 -6.14
N MET A 379 -14.24 22.22 -6.42
CA MET A 379 -14.00 21.01 -5.66
C MET A 379 -12.85 20.24 -6.30
N VAL A 380 -11.91 19.76 -5.49
CA VAL A 380 -10.77 18.96 -5.93
C VAL A 380 -10.79 17.62 -5.20
N THR A 381 -10.69 16.52 -5.95
CA THR A 381 -10.49 15.15 -5.44
C THR A 381 -9.35 14.48 -6.20
N VAL A 382 -8.87 13.35 -5.70
CA VAL A 382 -7.65 12.66 -6.16
C VAL A 382 -7.95 11.21 -6.54
N THR A 383 -8.61 10.46 -5.66
CA THR A 383 -8.91 9.04 -5.89
C THR A 383 -10.34 8.83 -6.41
N GLU A 384 -10.61 7.64 -6.95
CA GLU A 384 -11.95 7.25 -7.38
C GLU A 384 -12.92 7.22 -6.20
N THR A 385 -12.49 6.71 -5.04
CA THR A 385 -13.26 6.71 -3.79
C THR A 385 -13.69 8.12 -3.36
N GLU A 386 -12.78 9.10 -3.44
CA GLU A 386 -13.07 10.49 -3.10
C GLU A 386 -14.00 11.16 -4.11
N ARG A 387 -13.78 10.91 -5.42
CA ARG A 387 -14.67 11.34 -6.49
C ARG A 387 -16.09 10.81 -6.25
N ASP A 388 -16.22 9.52 -5.98
CA ASP A 388 -17.53 8.87 -5.91
C ASP A 388 -18.27 9.27 -4.64
N ALA A 389 -17.57 9.47 -3.51
CA ALA A 389 -18.09 10.15 -2.32
C ALA A 389 -18.65 11.54 -2.62
N LEU A 390 -17.90 12.36 -3.36
CA LEU A 390 -18.35 13.70 -3.77
C LEU A 390 -19.56 13.63 -4.72
N LEU A 391 -19.53 12.73 -5.71
CA LEU A 391 -20.59 12.60 -6.70
C LEU A 391 -21.89 12.03 -6.12
N ALA A 392 -21.85 11.27 -5.02
CA ALA A 392 -23.07 10.80 -4.35
C ALA A 392 -23.84 11.92 -3.63
N GLN A 393 -23.16 13.00 -3.21
CA GLN A 393 -23.77 14.17 -2.58
C GLN A 393 -24.01 15.32 -3.57
N MET A 394 -23.27 15.38 -4.68
CA MET A 394 -23.51 16.37 -5.74
C MET A 394 -24.83 16.11 -6.50
N VAL A 395 -25.76 17.07 -6.42
CA VAL A 395 -27.03 17.03 -7.16
C VAL A 395 -26.97 17.82 -8.49
N PRO A 396 -27.87 17.55 -9.46
CA PRO A 396 -27.98 18.33 -10.69
C PRO A 396 -28.34 19.80 -10.43
N ALA A 397 -27.56 20.75 -10.97
CA ALA A 397 -27.77 22.17 -10.72
C ALA A 397 -28.86 22.80 -11.63
N GLY A 398 -29.83 23.49 -11.02
CA GLY A 398 -30.83 24.31 -11.72
C GLY A 398 -31.87 23.50 -12.50
N ARG A 399 -31.80 23.50 -13.84
CA ARG A 399 -32.71 22.73 -14.73
C ARG A 399 -32.06 21.47 -15.32
N ALA A 400 -30.83 21.13 -14.94
CA ALA A 400 -30.20 19.89 -15.35
C ALA A 400 -30.89 18.68 -14.69
N LYS A 401 -30.94 17.54 -15.39
CA LYS A 401 -31.42 16.27 -14.82
C LYS A 401 -30.31 15.43 -14.17
N GLU A 402 -29.06 15.75 -14.49
CA GLU A 402 -27.85 14.99 -14.19
C GLU A 402 -26.69 15.97 -13.96
N VAL A 403 -25.61 15.53 -13.30
CA VAL A 403 -24.36 16.30 -13.21
C VAL A 403 -23.76 16.40 -14.62
N LEU A 404 -23.31 17.59 -15.04
CA LEU A 404 -22.78 17.80 -16.39
C LEU A 404 -21.27 17.53 -16.42
N ARG A 405 -20.77 16.76 -17.38
CA ARG A 405 -19.34 16.46 -17.57
C ARG A 405 -18.83 17.00 -18.92
N GLY A 406 -17.60 17.50 -18.96
CA GLY A 406 -16.92 17.89 -20.20
C GLY A 406 -15.84 18.96 -20.01
N SER A 407 -15.20 19.36 -21.10
CA SER A 407 -14.15 20.40 -21.14
C SER A 407 -14.66 21.72 -21.74
N VAL A 408 -13.95 22.85 -21.56
CA VAL A 408 -14.40 24.14 -22.11
C VAL A 408 -14.04 24.36 -23.59
N SER A 409 -13.11 23.57 -24.12
CA SER A 409 -12.65 23.56 -25.51
C SER A 409 -11.92 22.24 -25.80
N GLU A 410 -11.58 22.00 -27.07
CA GLU A 410 -10.74 20.86 -27.49
C GLU A 410 -9.28 20.98 -27.01
N ALA A 411 -8.81 22.21 -26.77
CA ALA A 411 -7.47 22.49 -26.24
C ALA A 411 -7.41 22.53 -24.69
N SER A 412 -8.55 22.35 -24.02
CA SER A 412 -8.66 22.34 -22.56
C SER A 412 -7.92 21.15 -21.97
N LYS A 413 -7.26 21.37 -20.84
CA LYS A 413 -6.43 20.35 -20.17
C LYS A 413 -7.14 19.65 -19.01
N VAL A 414 -8.41 20.01 -18.76
CA VAL A 414 -9.18 19.57 -17.60
C VAL A 414 -10.60 19.20 -18.03
N THR A 415 -11.12 18.10 -17.47
CA THR A 415 -12.54 17.76 -17.56
C THR A 415 -13.22 18.20 -16.27
N PHE A 416 -14.24 19.05 -16.39
CA PHE A 416 -15.05 19.47 -15.26
C PHE A 416 -16.28 18.57 -15.11
N ARG A 417 -16.70 18.37 -13.86
CA ARG A 417 -18.09 18.03 -13.52
C ARG A 417 -18.77 19.22 -12.87
N VAL A 418 -19.98 19.58 -13.30
CA VAL A 418 -20.72 20.74 -12.76
C VAL A 418 -22.07 20.30 -12.21
N GLY A 419 -22.25 20.52 -10.92
CA GLY A 419 -23.43 20.17 -10.13
C GLY A 419 -23.64 21.18 -9.00
N GLN A 420 -24.41 20.79 -7.99
CA GLN A 420 -24.69 21.59 -6.80
C GLN A 420 -24.38 20.75 -5.56
N LEU A 421 -23.75 21.37 -4.57
CA LEU A 421 -23.45 20.78 -3.27
C LEU A 421 -23.96 21.77 -2.20
N GLY A 422 -24.87 21.31 -1.33
CA GLY A 422 -25.65 22.19 -0.47
C GLY A 422 -26.36 23.30 -1.27
N ARG A 423 -26.10 24.56 -0.91
CA ARG A 423 -26.70 25.75 -1.55
C ARG A 423 -25.93 26.27 -2.77
N TYR A 424 -24.77 25.74 -3.11
CA TYR A 424 -23.88 26.35 -4.11
C TYR A 424 -23.71 25.46 -5.35
N ARG A 425 -23.70 26.07 -6.54
CA ARG A 425 -23.22 25.37 -7.74
C ARG A 425 -21.70 25.23 -7.62
N VAL A 426 -21.21 24.02 -7.81
CA VAL A 426 -19.78 23.69 -7.74
C VAL A 426 -19.29 23.12 -9.07
N ALA A 427 -18.04 23.40 -9.39
CA ALA A 427 -17.28 22.72 -10.44
C ALA A 427 -16.31 21.75 -9.76
N HIS A 428 -16.16 20.53 -10.27
CA HIS A 428 -15.29 19.49 -9.74
C HIS A 428 -14.25 19.06 -10.77
N VAL A 429 -13.03 18.80 -10.30
CA VAL A 429 -11.91 18.27 -11.08
C VAL A 429 -11.18 17.16 -10.31
N GLU A 430 -10.61 16.20 -11.04
CA GLU A 430 -9.81 15.09 -10.49
C GLU A 430 -8.32 15.32 -10.78
N THR A 431 -7.49 15.28 -9.74
CA THR A 431 -6.01 15.23 -9.87
C THR A 431 -5.54 13.77 -9.89
N THR A 432 -4.26 13.53 -10.14
CA THR A 432 -3.59 12.31 -9.66
C THR A 432 -2.97 12.58 -8.30
N MET A 433 -2.53 11.52 -7.62
CA MET A 433 -1.77 11.62 -6.37
C MET A 433 -0.51 12.47 -6.53
N GLY A 434 -0.14 13.17 -5.46
CA GLY A 434 1.02 14.07 -5.40
C GLY A 434 0.78 15.44 -6.06
N SER A 435 1.65 16.41 -5.74
CA SER A 435 1.48 17.78 -6.20
C SER A 435 2.13 18.04 -7.56
N ALA A 436 3.31 17.46 -7.82
CA ALA A 436 4.20 17.90 -8.92
C ALA A 436 4.01 17.14 -10.26
N ALA A 437 3.26 16.04 -10.30
CA ALA A 437 3.08 15.23 -11.50
C ALA A 437 2.32 15.98 -12.63
N ARG A 438 2.42 15.49 -13.89
CA ARG A 438 1.72 16.08 -15.06
C ARG A 438 0.20 16.25 -14.89
N ARG A 439 -0.43 15.37 -14.10
CA ARG A 439 -1.84 15.44 -13.66
C ARG A 439 -1.99 15.68 -12.16
N GLY A 440 -0.89 15.90 -11.44
CA GLY A 440 -0.86 16.17 -10.00
C GLY A 440 -1.55 17.49 -9.67
N ALA A 441 -1.69 17.75 -8.36
CA ALA A 441 -2.54 18.83 -7.88
C ALA A 441 -2.16 20.21 -8.43
N LEU A 442 -0.87 20.57 -8.48
CA LEU A 442 -0.41 21.89 -8.90
C LEU A 442 -0.88 22.26 -10.31
N LEU A 443 -0.59 21.41 -11.30
CA LEU A 443 -0.90 21.69 -12.71
C LEU A 443 -2.40 21.55 -13.00
N THR A 444 -3.06 20.53 -12.43
CA THR A 444 -4.50 20.33 -12.65
C THR A 444 -5.32 21.49 -12.06
N VAL A 445 -4.99 21.93 -10.85
CA VAL A 445 -5.65 23.08 -10.21
C VAL A 445 -5.34 24.37 -10.96
N LYS A 446 -4.09 24.61 -11.40
CA LYS A 446 -3.76 25.81 -12.19
C LYS A 446 -4.54 25.88 -13.51
N ASN A 447 -4.59 24.78 -14.26
CA ASN A 447 -5.39 24.70 -15.49
C ASN A 447 -6.89 24.92 -15.21
N ALA A 448 -7.40 24.41 -14.08
CA ALA A 448 -8.80 24.63 -13.68
C ALA A 448 -9.07 26.10 -13.32
N PHE A 449 -8.13 26.79 -12.66
CA PHE A 449 -8.23 28.21 -12.36
C PHE A 449 -8.28 29.08 -13.62
N ASP A 450 -7.45 28.76 -14.62
CA ASP A 450 -7.40 29.51 -15.89
C ASP A 450 -8.75 29.47 -16.64
N GLU A 451 -9.49 28.36 -16.53
CA GLU A 451 -10.77 28.14 -17.20
C GLU A 451 -12.00 28.56 -16.36
N LEU A 452 -11.97 28.39 -15.03
CA LEU A 452 -13.10 28.65 -14.11
C LEU A 452 -13.02 30.02 -13.42
N LYS A 453 -11.82 30.49 -13.09
CA LYS A 453 -11.56 31.65 -12.20
C LYS A 453 -12.32 31.55 -10.86
N PRO A 454 -12.03 30.50 -10.05
CA PRO A 454 -12.70 30.29 -8.78
C PRO A 454 -12.39 31.41 -7.79
N LYS A 455 -13.28 31.58 -6.81
CA LYS A 455 -13.13 32.44 -5.63
C LYS A 455 -13.03 31.65 -4.33
N ALA A 456 -13.40 30.37 -4.37
CA ALA A 456 -13.24 29.42 -3.28
C ALA A 456 -12.80 28.06 -3.86
N VAL A 457 -11.87 27.38 -3.19
CA VAL A 457 -11.43 26.01 -3.49
C VAL A 457 -11.54 25.15 -2.26
N ILE A 458 -12.11 23.97 -2.41
CA ILE A 458 -12.22 22.97 -1.35
C ILE A 458 -11.60 21.68 -1.88
N ALA A 459 -10.43 21.33 -1.36
CA ALA A 459 -9.81 20.04 -1.60
C ALA A 459 -10.37 19.04 -0.58
N VAL A 460 -11.17 18.09 -1.06
CA VAL A 460 -11.89 17.12 -0.22
C VAL A 460 -11.41 15.71 -0.52
N GLY A 461 -11.27 14.88 0.50
CA GLY A 461 -10.74 13.53 0.30
C GLY A 461 -10.40 12.76 1.58
N ILE A 462 -9.34 11.97 1.53
CA ILE A 462 -8.82 11.15 2.64
C ILE A 462 -7.40 11.54 3.07
N ALA A 463 -7.07 11.21 4.33
CA ALA A 463 -5.80 11.49 5.00
C ALA A 463 -5.46 10.38 6.01
N PHE A 464 -4.23 10.40 6.53
CA PHE A 464 -3.87 9.65 7.74
C PHE A 464 -4.01 10.53 8.99
N GLY A 465 -4.35 9.93 10.12
CA GLY A 465 -4.41 10.59 11.43
C GLY A 465 -3.10 10.49 12.20
N MET A 466 -2.85 11.42 13.13
CA MET A 466 -1.63 11.43 13.97
C MET A 466 -1.90 11.36 15.49
N LYS A 467 -3.15 11.42 15.93
CA LYS A 467 -3.50 11.50 17.36
C LYS A 467 -4.53 10.42 17.76
N LYS A 468 -4.17 9.13 17.65
CA LYS A 468 -5.00 7.94 17.99
C LYS A 468 -5.81 8.04 19.30
N LYS A 469 -5.34 8.80 20.30
CA LYS A 469 -6.02 9.01 21.61
C LYS A 469 -7.15 10.06 21.59
N LYS A 470 -7.24 10.88 20.55
CA LYS A 470 -8.25 11.95 20.38
C LYS A 470 -9.09 11.79 19.11
N GLN A 471 -8.54 11.15 18.10
CA GLN A 471 -9.11 10.94 16.77
C GLN A 471 -9.58 9.49 16.60
N ARG A 472 -10.44 9.23 15.61
CA ARG A 472 -10.89 7.88 15.20
C ARG A 472 -10.88 7.77 13.66
N LEU A 473 -10.76 6.57 13.10
CA LEU A 473 -10.99 6.36 11.67
C LEU A 473 -12.39 6.87 11.27
N GLY A 474 -12.46 7.57 10.15
CA GLY A 474 -13.66 8.27 9.68
C GLY A 474 -13.88 9.66 10.28
N ASP A 475 -13.09 10.10 11.27
CA ASP A 475 -13.09 11.52 11.70
C ASP A 475 -12.64 12.44 10.57
N VAL A 476 -13.10 13.69 10.59
CA VAL A 476 -12.76 14.68 9.57
C VAL A 476 -11.72 15.66 10.10
N LEU A 477 -10.60 15.74 9.39
CA LEU A 477 -9.59 16.77 9.55
C LEU A 477 -9.97 18.00 8.71
N VAL A 478 -9.93 19.18 9.30
CA VAL A 478 -10.05 20.47 8.62
C VAL A 478 -8.72 21.20 8.78
N ALA A 479 -8.07 21.57 7.68
CA ALA A 479 -6.86 22.37 7.78
C ALA A 479 -7.19 23.81 8.21
N GLU A 480 -6.56 24.25 9.30
CA GLU A 480 -6.41 25.66 9.66
C GLU A 480 -5.09 26.20 9.08
N THR A 481 -4.04 25.38 9.18
CA THR A 481 -2.74 25.58 8.53
C THR A 481 -2.27 24.28 7.88
N MET A 482 -1.37 24.40 6.91
CA MET A 482 -0.73 23.28 6.24
C MET A 482 0.79 23.39 6.32
N ALA A 483 1.51 22.29 6.52
CA ALA A 483 2.96 22.25 6.41
C ALA A 483 3.43 21.25 5.34
N PRO A 484 4.00 21.73 4.21
CA PRO A 484 4.75 20.88 3.30
C PRO A 484 6.04 20.37 3.97
N TYR A 485 6.19 19.06 4.16
CA TYR A 485 7.35 18.46 4.86
C TYR A 485 8.48 17.96 3.92
N GLU A 486 8.32 18.09 2.61
CA GLU A 486 9.34 17.67 1.63
C GLU A 486 10.55 18.61 1.59
N LEU A 487 10.35 19.90 1.89
CA LEU A 487 11.43 20.87 1.90
C LEU A 487 12.19 20.80 3.24
N ALA A 488 13.25 20.00 3.28
CA ALA A 488 14.09 19.82 4.46
C ALA A 488 15.59 19.89 4.11
N LYS A 489 16.44 20.21 5.09
CA LYS A 489 17.88 19.93 5.05
C LYS A 489 18.13 18.60 5.76
N VAL A 490 18.68 17.61 5.05
CA VAL A 490 19.06 16.32 5.65
C VAL A 490 20.54 16.35 6.01
N GLU A 491 20.87 15.92 7.22
CA GLU A 491 22.23 15.80 7.75
C GLU A 491 22.39 14.44 8.46
N SER A 492 23.62 14.07 8.81
CA SER A 492 23.91 12.81 9.52
C SER A 492 23.25 12.69 10.90
N GLY A 493 22.77 13.80 11.48
CA GLY A 493 22.06 13.85 12.76
C GLY A 493 20.53 13.95 12.65
N GLY A 494 19.95 13.95 11.44
CA GLY A 494 18.49 14.06 11.23
C GLY A 494 18.11 15.05 10.12
N SER A 495 16.82 15.42 10.07
CA SER A 495 16.30 16.40 9.13
C SER A 495 15.85 17.69 9.81
N ILE A 496 16.22 18.83 9.23
CA ILE A 496 15.76 20.16 9.64
C ILE A 496 14.72 20.61 8.62
N GLN A 497 13.46 20.68 9.06
CA GLN A 497 12.34 21.11 8.22
C GLN A 497 12.46 22.59 7.83
N ARG A 498 12.16 22.90 6.56
CA ARG A 498 12.25 24.24 5.96
C ARG A 498 10.98 24.66 5.21
N GLY A 499 10.00 23.77 5.07
CA GLY A 499 8.68 24.12 4.55
C GLY A 499 7.99 25.16 5.44
N GLN A 500 7.45 26.20 4.81
CA GLN A 500 6.68 27.22 5.52
C GLN A 500 5.28 26.70 5.85
N GLN A 501 4.74 27.09 7.01
CA GLN A 501 3.33 26.83 7.30
C GLN A 501 2.45 27.78 6.48
N LEU A 502 1.55 27.22 5.69
CA LEU A 502 0.63 27.90 4.81
C LEU A 502 -0.72 28.05 5.53
N PRO A 503 -1.18 29.27 5.87
CA PRO A 503 -2.52 29.44 6.43
C PRO A 503 -3.60 29.15 5.39
N CYS A 504 -4.71 28.59 5.85
CA CYS A 504 -5.89 28.38 5.01
C CYS A 504 -6.68 29.68 4.85
N GLY A 505 -7.61 29.71 3.89
CA GLY A 505 -8.49 30.85 3.65
C GLY A 505 -9.25 31.23 4.93
N ILE A 506 -9.11 32.49 5.36
CA ILE A 506 -9.62 32.95 6.66
C ILE A 506 -11.15 32.84 6.73
N ARG A 507 -11.85 32.95 5.60
CA ARG A 507 -13.30 32.82 5.55
C ARG A 507 -13.69 31.36 5.60
N LEU A 508 -13.09 30.50 4.79
CA LEU A 508 -13.43 29.07 4.83
C LEU A 508 -13.07 28.44 6.19
N SER A 509 -11.88 28.73 6.73
CA SER A 509 -11.42 28.21 8.03
C SER A 509 -12.39 28.57 9.17
N GLU A 510 -12.85 29.83 9.25
CA GLU A 510 -13.84 30.24 10.25
C GLU A 510 -15.21 29.57 10.05
N ARG A 511 -15.65 29.34 8.81
CA ARG A 511 -16.97 28.73 8.56
C ARG A 511 -17.00 27.25 8.96
N PHE A 512 -15.91 26.53 8.73
CA PHE A 512 -15.76 25.15 9.22
C PHE A 512 -15.52 25.07 10.74
N ALA A 513 -14.97 26.11 11.37
CA ALA A 513 -14.87 26.19 12.83
C ALA A 513 -16.22 26.46 13.51
N ALA A 514 -17.03 27.37 12.94
CA ALA A 514 -18.15 27.99 13.65
C ALA A 514 -19.55 27.52 13.21
N ARG A 515 -19.68 26.68 12.17
CA ARG A 515 -20.99 26.30 11.59
C ARG A 515 -21.19 24.79 11.41
N ILE A 516 -20.61 24.02 12.33
CA ILE A 516 -20.62 22.55 12.35
C ILE A 516 -21.27 21.96 13.62
N ASP A 517 -21.80 22.81 14.50
CA ASP A 517 -22.36 22.48 15.81
C ASP A 517 -23.59 21.57 15.76
N ASP A 518 -24.36 21.66 14.67
CA ASP A 518 -25.50 20.79 14.36
C ASP A 518 -25.19 19.75 13.26
N TRP A 519 -23.93 19.61 12.82
CA TRP A 519 -23.55 18.53 11.92
C TRP A 519 -23.61 17.20 12.67
N LYS A 520 -24.23 16.20 12.03
CA LYS A 520 -24.37 14.86 12.61
C LYS A 520 -24.08 13.81 11.56
N LEU A 521 -22.99 13.09 11.80
CA LEU A 521 -22.68 11.82 11.16
C LEU A 521 -22.22 10.86 12.27
N GLU A 522 -22.61 9.59 12.16
CA GLU A 522 -22.26 8.57 13.15
C GLU A 522 -21.53 7.41 12.46
N ARG A 523 -20.45 6.97 13.09
CA ARG A 523 -19.79 5.69 12.80
C ARG A 523 -20.30 4.74 13.87
N TRP A 524 -21.09 3.74 13.49
CA TRP A 524 -21.62 2.74 14.41
C TRP A 524 -22.33 3.28 15.67
N GLY A 525 -23.06 4.41 15.56
CA GLY A 525 -23.72 5.06 16.71
C GLY A 525 -22.79 5.96 17.56
N VAL A 526 -21.50 6.03 17.23
CA VAL A 526 -20.53 6.96 17.81
C VAL A 526 -20.41 8.17 16.89
N PRO A 527 -20.60 9.41 17.38
CA PRO A 527 -20.44 10.61 16.56
C PRO A 527 -19.09 10.68 15.85
N VAL A 528 -19.09 11.19 14.62
CA VAL A 528 -17.89 11.52 13.85
C VAL A 528 -17.32 12.85 14.37
N GLY A 529 -16.05 12.83 14.76
CA GLY A 529 -15.35 14.01 15.27
C GLY A 529 -14.81 14.88 14.13
N VAL A 530 -14.84 16.20 14.34
CA VAL A 530 -14.17 17.17 13.47
C VAL A 530 -12.97 17.73 14.22
N HIS A 531 -11.79 17.68 13.60
CA HIS A 531 -10.53 18.17 14.16
C HIS A 531 -9.97 19.24 13.25
N GLN A 532 -9.91 20.48 13.73
CA GLN A 532 -9.33 21.59 13.00
C GLN A 532 -7.91 21.89 13.51
N GLY A 533 -6.97 22.15 12.61
CA GLY A 533 -5.58 22.43 12.98
C GLY A 533 -4.57 22.22 11.84
N LEU A 534 -3.32 21.90 12.21
CA LEU A 534 -2.20 21.73 11.27
C LEU A 534 -2.26 20.38 10.55
N VAL A 535 -2.35 20.40 9.21
CA VAL A 535 -2.27 19.20 8.36
C VAL A 535 -0.93 19.17 7.60
N LEU A 536 -0.26 18.02 7.57
CA LEU A 536 1.00 17.82 6.85
C LEU A 536 0.73 17.46 5.38
N CYS A 537 1.60 17.92 4.47
CA CYS A 537 1.53 17.56 3.05
C CYS A 537 2.91 17.15 2.50
N GLY A 538 2.98 16.12 1.66
CA GLY A 538 4.20 15.71 0.97
C GLY A 538 3.96 14.66 -0.10
N GLU A 539 5.00 14.23 -0.82
CA GLU A 539 4.85 13.40 -2.02
C GLU A 539 4.85 11.88 -1.72
N LYS A 540 4.87 11.49 -0.43
CA LYS A 540 4.98 10.08 0.00
C LYS A 540 3.67 9.55 0.57
N VAL A 541 3.27 8.37 0.12
CA VAL A 541 2.32 7.52 0.87
C VAL A 541 3.07 7.01 2.11
N ILE A 542 2.69 7.49 3.30
CA ILE A 542 3.32 7.03 4.55
C ILE A 542 2.61 5.77 5.02
N ASN A 543 3.33 4.65 5.05
CA ASN A 543 2.92 3.43 5.74
C ASN A 543 4.07 2.93 6.63
N HIS A 544 4.58 3.80 7.49
CA HIS A 544 5.73 3.52 8.35
C HIS A 544 5.63 4.36 9.64
N ASP A 545 5.36 3.67 10.74
CA ASP A 545 5.28 4.18 12.12
C ASP A 545 6.39 5.15 12.51
N LYS A 546 7.67 4.77 12.37
CA LYS A 546 8.82 5.58 12.77
C LYS A 546 8.91 6.88 11.97
N PHE A 547 8.68 6.84 10.66
CA PHE A 547 8.69 8.05 9.82
C PHE A 547 7.53 8.98 10.17
N ARG A 548 6.34 8.44 10.43
CA ARG A 548 5.21 9.21 10.97
C ARG A 548 5.55 9.84 12.32
N ASP A 549 6.25 9.12 13.20
CA ASP A 549 6.61 9.60 14.54
C ASP A 549 7.74 10.64 14.52
N GLU A 550 8.69 10.53 13.59
CA GLU A 550 9.68 11.58 13.27
C GLU A 550 9.00 12.86 12.75
N LEU A 551 7.97 12.74 11.89
CA LEU A 551 7.14 13.87 11.48
C LEU A 551 6.30 14.42 12.66
N ALA A 552 5.75 13.56 13.51
CA ALA A 552 5.00 13.99 14.70
C ALA A 552 5.89 14.72 15.72
N ALA A 553 7.17 14.34 15.83
CA ALA A 553 8.15 15.04 16.65
C ALA A 553 8.56 16.39 16.02
N SER A 554 8.70 16.44 14.70
CA SER A 554 9.01 17.66 13.93
C SER A 554 7.84 18.66 13.92
N TYR A 555 6.60 18.17 13.98
CA TYR A 555 5.37 18.95 13.98
C TYR A 555 4.42 18.49 15.12
N PRO A 556 4.70 18.82 16.40
CA PRO A 556 3.95 18.30 17.55
C PRO A 556 2.45 18.58 17.52
N THR A 557 2.04 19.69 16.89
CA THR A 557 0.65 20.14 16.73
C THR A 557 -0.06 19.55 15.52
N ALA A 558 0.62 18.81 14.63
CA ALA A 558 0.00 18.21 13.45
C ALA A 558 -1.10 17.21 13.83
N ILE A 559 -2.24 17.28 13.16
CA ILE A 559 -3.40 16.41 13.40
C ILE A 559 -3.46 15.24 12.40
N GLY A 560 -2.78 15.33 11.26
CA GLY A 560 -2.75 14.29 10.23
C GLY A 560 -1.98 14.75 9.00
N GLY A 561 -2.05 14.00 7.90
CA GLY A 561 -1.43 14.39 6.64
C GLY A 561 -1.97 13.71 5.38
N GLU A 562 -1.63 14.28 4.23
CA GLU A 562 -2.03 13.86 2.89
C GLU A 562 -0.99 14.30 1.84
N MET A 563 -1.32 14.26 0.53
CA MET A 563 -0.32 14.34 -0.54
C MET A 563 -0.53 15.45 -1.60
N GLU A 564 -1.65 16.17 -1.59
CA GLU A 564 -2.03 17.07 -2.70
C GLU A 564 -2.18 18.54 -2.31
N GLY A 565 -2.37 18.81 -1.02
CA GLY A 565 -2.66 20.14 -0.48
C GLY A 565 -1.62 21.19 -0.85
N ALA A 566 -0.33 20.83 -0.88
CA ALA A 566 0.76 21.76 -1.23
C ALA A 566 0.59 22.31 -2.66
N GLY A 567 0.25 21.45 -3.62
CA GLY A 567 -0.07 21.86 -4.99
C GLY A 567 -1.33 22.72 -5.09
N VAL A 568 -2.39 22.38 -4.35
CA VAL A 568 -3.64 23.17 -4.31
C VAL A 568 -3.37 24.59 -3.76
N TYR A 569 -2.64 24.68 -2.65
CA TYR A 569 -2.41 25.94 -1.93
C TYR A 569 -1.41 26.84 -2.63
N ALA A 570 -0.39 26.28 -3.30
CA ALA A 570 0.52 27.04 -4.13
C ALA A 570 -0.22 27.83 -5.23
N VAL A 571 -1.23 27.22 -5.88
CA VAL A 571 -2.08 27.94 -6.85
C VAL A 571 -2.99 28.94 -6.14
N ALA A 572 -3.72 28.51 -5.10
CA ALA A 572 -4.71 29.36 -4.46
C ALA A 572 -4.11 30.63 -3.83
N GLN A 573 -2.94 30.54 -3.19
CA GLN A 573 -2.23 31.69 -2.63
C GLN A 573 -1.70 32.62 -3.72
N ASN A 574 -1.14 32.08 -4.82
CA ASN A 574 -0.66 32.90 -5.95
C ASN A 574 -1.77 33.73 -6.59
N GLU A 575 -2.98 33.17 -6.67
CA GLU A 575 -4.14 33.78 -7.31
C GLU A 575 -5.05 34.56 -6.32
N GLY A 576 -4.70 34.61 -5.03
CA GLY A 576 -5.48 35.31 -3.99
C GLY A 576 -6.85 34.70 -3.70
N VAL A 577 -6.99 33.38 -3.85
CA VAL A 577 -8.25 32.63 -3.74
C VAL A 577 -8.34 31.92 -2.37
N GLU A 578 -9.53 31.96 -1.75
CA GLU A 578 -9.78 31.23 -0.51
C GLU A 578 -9.70 29.71 -0.74
N ALA A 579 -8.83 29.03 0.00
CA ALA A 579 -8.68 27.57 -0.06
C ALA A 579 -8.82 26.91 1.31
N ILE A 580 -9.44 25.73 1.34
CA ILE A 580 -9.46 24.85 2.51
C ILE A 580 -9.29 23.39 2.10
N LEU A 581 -8.68 22.61 3.00
CA LEU A 581 -8.48 21.18 2.89
C LEU A 581 -9.36 20.47 3.94
N VAL A 582 -10.18 19.52 3.50
CA VAL A 582 -11.10 18.75 4.37
C VAL A 582 -10.95 17.27 4.07
N LYS A 583 -10.41 16.48 5.00
CA LYS A 583 -9.99 15.10 4.74
C LYS A 583 -10.48 14.14 5.82
N GLY A 584 -11.04 13.00 5.43
CA GLY A 584 -11.41 11.94 6.36
C GLY A 584 -10.21 11.08 6.73
N ILE A 585 -10.06 10.73 8.00
CA ILE A 585 -9.02 9.80 8.46
C ILE A 585 -9.35 8.39 7.95
N CYS A 586 -8.55 7.87 7.03
CA CYS A 586 -8.70 6.51 6.50
C CYS A 586 -7.67 5.51 7.09
N ASP A 587 -6.53 5.99 7.59
CA ASP A 587 -5.48 5.17 8.19
C ASP A 587 -4.66 5.95 9.23
N TRP A 588 -3.64 5.31 9.80
CA TRP A 588 -2.77 5.84 10.86
C TRP A 588 -1.28 5.94 10.49
N ALA A 589 -0.95 5.76 9.20
CA ALA A 589 0.39 5.80 8.63
C ALA A 589 1.42 4.89 9.34
N ASP A 590 0.98 3.73 9.83
CA ASP A 590 1.69 2.96 10.88
C ASP A 590 2.18 1.56 10.47
N GLY A 591 2.05 1.19 9.20
CA GLY A 591 2.39 -0.14 8.68
C GLY A 591 1.15 -0.96 8.29
N HIS A 592 0.01 -0.75 8.94
CA HIS A 592 -1.20 -1.58 8.81
C HIS A 592 -2.27 -0.92 7.92
N LYS A 593 -1.86 -0.07 6.96
CA LYS A 593 -2.78 0.62 6.05
C LYS A 593 -3.54 -0.39 5.18
N ASN A 594 -4.87 -0.32 5.26
CA ASN A 594 -5.79 -0.99 4.34
C ASN A 594 -6.82 0.01 3.80
N ASP A 595 -7.55 -0.39 2.75
CA ASP A 595 -8.44 0.52 2.02
C ASP A 595 -9.90 0.50 2.53
N ALA A 596 -10.22 -0.35 3.52
CA ALA A 596 -11.60 -0.59 3.97
C ALA A 596 -12.29 0.65 4.54
N SER A 597 -11.53 1.54 5.20
CA SER A 597 -12.07 2.77 5.79
C SER A 597 -12.16 3.95 4.81
N GLN A 598 -11.55 3.86 3.61
CA GLN A 598 -11.54 4.98 2.66
C GLN A 598 -12.94 5.45 2.23
N PRO A 599 -13.93 4.56 1.91
CA PRO A 599 -15.25 5.02 1.45
C PRO A 599 -16.02 5.82 2.50
N PHE A 600 -15.99 5.36 3.76
CA PHE A 600 -16.62 6.08 4.87
C PHE A 600 -15.89 7.38 5.19
N ALA A 601 -14.55 7.37 5.23
CA ALA A 601 -13.75 8.56 5.49
C ALA A 601 -13.98 9.64 4.42
N ALA A 602 -13.98 9.27 3.14
CA ALA A 602 -14.29 10.18 2.04
C ALA A 602 -15.72 10.72 2.16
N HIS A 603 -16.72 9.87 2.42
CA HIS A 603 -18.10 10.30 2.63
C HIS A 603 -18.25 11.26 3.81
N ALA A 604 -17.56 11.03 4.92
CA ALA A 604 -17.58 11.89 6.09
C ALA A 604 -17.04 13.29 5.78
N ALA A 605 -15.90 13.36 5.07
CA ALA A 605 -15.32 14.63 4.64
C ALA A 605 -16.25 15.42 3.71
N VAL A 606 -16.85 14.75 2.71
CA VAL A 606 -17.81 15.40 1.80
C VAL A 606 -19.08 15.80 2.55
N SER A 607 -19.58 14.98 3.48
CA SER A 607 -20.80 15.29 4.28
C SER A 607 -20.62 16.56 5.12
N LEU A 608 -19.43 16.75 5.72
CA LEU A 608 -19.13 17.99 6.44
C LEU A 608 -19.10 19.19 5.48
N VAL A 609 -18.51 19.04 4.29
CA VAL A 609 -18.50 20.09 3.26
C VAL A 609 -19.91 20.42 2.79
N GLU A 610 -20.74 19.41 2.50
CA GLU A 610 -22.14 19.61 2.10
C GLU A 610 -22.92 20.34 3.19
N HIS A 611 -22.78 19.93 4.45
CA HIS A 611 -23.45 20.57 5.59
C HIS A 611 -23.10 22.04 5.71
N VAL A 612 -21.80 22.37 5.69
CA VAL A 612 -21.33 23.77 5.76
C VAL A 612 -21.81 24.55 4.53
N LEU A 613 -21.71 24.00 3.32
CA LEU A 613 -22.26 24.63 2.10
C LEU A 613 -23.80 24.65 2.06
N GLY A 614 -24.48 23.89 2.92
CA GLY A 614 -25.92 23.90 3.13
C GLY A 614 -26.41 25.06 4.01
N LYS A 615 -25.49 25.77 4.70
CA LYS A 615 -25.80 26.94 5.52
C LYS A 615 -25.92 28.22 4.69
N PRO A 616 -26.84 29.15 5.05
CA PRO A 616 -26.97 30.42 4.35
C PRO A 616 -25.71 31.30 4.47
N ASP A 617 -25.40 32.04 3.40
CA ASP A 617 -24.39 33.11 3.33
C ASP A 617 -22.92 32.70 3.56
N VAL A 618 -22.61 31.40 3.66
CA VAL A 618 -21.25 30.88 3.90
C VAL A 618 -20.22 31.42 2.91
N LEU A 619 -20.54 31.46 1.61
CA LEU A 619 -19.67 32.01 0.56
C LEU A 619 -20.14 33.40 0.05
N GLY A 620 -21.17 33.98 0.68
CA GLY A 620 -21.74 35.27 0.28
C GLY A 620 -20.74 36.43 0.37
N VAL A 621 -19.84 36.38 1.36
CA VAL A 621 -18.73 37.36 1.53
C VAL A 621 -17.74 37.36 0.36
N LEU A 622 -17.64 36.26 -0.38
CA LEU A 622 -16.81 36.14 -1.59
C LEU A 622 -17.59 36.60 -2.84
N GLY A 623 -18.84 37.04 -2.68
CA GLY A 623 -19.75 37.36 -3.79
C GLY A 623 -20.05 36.12 -4.66
N ILE A 624 -20.15 34.94 -4.03
CA ILE A 624 -20.64 33.70 -4.66
C ILE A 624 -22.13 33.59 -4.32
N LYS A 625 -22.96 33.37 -5.33
CA LYS A 625 -24.43 33.33 -5.18
C LYS A 625 -24.91 31.93 -4.85
N GLU A 626 -25.88 31.84 -3.94
CA GLU A 626 -26.65 30.62 -3.70
C GLU A 626 -27.51 30.25 -4.93
N CYS A 627 -27.75 28.95 -5.07
CA CYS A 627 -28.68 28.37 -6.03
C CYS A 627 -30.03 28.10 -5.36
N ALA A 628 -31.10 28.14 -6.16
CA ALA A 628 -32.40 27.67 -5.71
C ALA A 628 -32.31 26.18 -5.28
N PRO A 629 -33.09 25.73 -4.28
CA PRO A 629 -33.11 24.33 -3.87
C PRO A 629 -33.41 23.39 -5.04
N SER A 630 -32.72 22.25 -5.09
CA SER A 630 -33.01 21.19 -6.06
C SER A 630 -34.44 20.70 -5.89
N ARG A 631 -35.20 20.63 -7.00
CA ARG A 631 -36.61 20.17 -6.99
C ARG A 631 -36.79 18.71 -6.53
N ASN A 632 -35.71 17.93 -6.48
CA ASN A 632 -35.74 16.54 -6.04
C ASN A 632 -35.39 16.37 -4.54
N GLY A 633 -35.04 17.45 -3.83
CA GLY A 633 -34.57 17.43 -2.44
C GLY A 633 -35.65 17.24 -1.36
N ARG A 634 -36.62 16.33 -1.55
CA ARG A 634 -37.36 15.78 -0.41
C ARG A 634 -36.56 14.61 0.15
N THR A 635 -35.89 14.90 1.27
CA THR A 635 -35.24 13.98 2.21
C THR A 635 -35.63 12.50 2.04
N ARG A 636 -34.63 11.68 1.72
CA ARG A 636 -34.61 10.25 2.02
C ARG A 636 -33.63 10.02 3.16
#